data_AF-A0A0S7EH30-F1
#
_entry.id   AF-A0A0S7EH30-F1
#
_cell.length_a   1.000
_cell.length_b   1.000
_cell.length_c   1.000
_cell.angle_alpha   90.00
_cell.angle_beta   90.00
_cell.angle_gamma   90.00
#
_symmetry.space_group_name_H-M   'P 1'
#
loop_
_entity.id
_entity.type
_entity.pdbx_description
1 polymer ?
#
loop_
_entity_poly.entity_id
_entity_poly.type
_entity_poly.pdbx_seq_one_letter_code
_entity_poly.pdbx_strand_id
1 'polypeptide(L)'
;MSVPKFDALKVMRDLSQNFPSRARSLTRVAVKQEMRKEIEKNQKHLGETMGIQPGDGELFINGLHIDLDVHNPFSILDILRGEAKVLEGLHNLGIKGEHQAKLLRLPVNTVDDSYALDIRHPAIMWMNDIENDQVYRSWPASVQELLRATFPGVIRQIRRNFFNLVLFLDPLQEETVELVKLAELFYKHKIPLRIGFVFVVNTKDEIDGFSDAGVGFYRLLNYIADEYDLSQAVMSIDSIYNKVDVGETLSADTISAYMKKKYPKANQERILGSDSEYDYKRKDGALFYRKSGLGALPLALFNGVPLNPDEMDPEELETIILQRIMDTTAAFQRAVFTGQLTESSDVVDHLMEQANVVPRMNPLILNTDRKYLDLTGTPVVDDWEDTTMFSYLESKDKTAVISKRMKYFTNGDGDGVTAVTMWVVADFEKVSGRKLLLNALKHVKSSPGLRVGVIDNPSGKPSEDNTVLYRAVWASLLTQKKKAAAEFAQKLLKEESSLLLQQGTKMKDLGMQGMDLDAFEKKFNTLEVDFIRSQQMFCRDVLKLRPGQQAVISNGRILCPFEEQEEFTMEDFHLLERITLSGSAEKVKAKVKQMGMKPKQASDLVMKVDALLSAVPKGEVRRDVSFKNTQSVLQLSPRENEVFYDVVAILDPLTREAQKISSLLIVLSQVVNVKLQVFMNCRAKLSELPLKSFYRFVLEPDVAFLANDTVSPGPVARFTELPESPLLTLNMITPESWMVQAEHSLHDLDNIHLQEVNGVVAAEFELEHLLLEGHCFDLSTGQPPRGLQFTLGMSQEPLMYDTIVMANLGYFQLKANPGAWILRLRKGRSEDIYQIIT
;
A
#
# COMPACT_ATOMS: atom_id res chain seq x y z
N MET A 1 -48.34 10.96 15.56
CA MET A 1 -47.51 12.17 15.73
C MET A 1 -46.86 12.46 14.38
N SER A 2 -47.23 13.54 13.69
CA SER A 2 -46.50 14.03 12.52
C SER A 2 -45.55 15.11 12.99
N VAL A 3 -44.28 14.77 13.09
CA VAL A 3 -43.22 15.67 13.54
C VAL A 3 -42.50 16.21 12.30
N PRO A 4 -42.07 17.48 12.28
CA PRO A 4 -41.22 17.99 11.21
C PRO A 4 -40.01 17.07 11.01
N LYS A 5 -39.57 16.88 9.76
CA LYS A 5 -38.46 15.94 9.44
C LYS A 5 -37.20 16.20 10.28
N PHE A 6 -36.93 17.46 10.61
CA PHE A 6 -35.78 17.85 11.42
C PHE A 6 -35.86 17.35 12.88
N ASP A 7 -37.05 17.34 13.47
CA ASP A 7 -37.25 16.89 14.86
C ASP A 7 -37.45 15.38 14.97
N ALA A 8 -37.57 14.66 13.84
CA ALA A 8 -37.75 13.20 13.82
C ALA A 8 -36.56 12.44 14.46
N LEU A 9 -35.33 12.92 14.29
CA LEU A 9 -34.14 12.33 14.94
C LEU A 9 -34.18 12.51 16.46
N LYS A 10 -34.59 13.70 16.93
CA LYS A 10 -34.74 13.97 18.37
C LYS A 10 -35.79 13.06 18.98
N VAL A 11 -36.91 12.85 18.28
CA VAL A 11 -37.96 11.92 18.71
C VAL A 11 -37.45 10.49 18.74
N MET A 12 -36.68 10.04 17.74
CA MET A 12 -36.07 8.71 17.74
C MET A 12 -35.09 8.53 18.91
N ARG A 13 -34.25 9.53 19.18
CA ARG A 13 -33.38 9.56 20.37
C ARG A 13 -34.20 9.45 21.64
N ASP A 14 -35.20 10.31 21.82
CA ASP A 14 -35.97 10.37 23.07
C ASP A 14 -36.78 9.09 23.30
N LEU A 15 -37.29 8.44 22.24
CA LEU A 15 -38.00 7.16 22.30
C LEU A 15 -37.07 5.99 22.61
N SER A 16 -35.91 5.91 21.96
CA SER A 16 -34.93 4.83 22.20
C SER A 16 -34.29 4.94 23.58
N GLN A 17 -33.93 6.14 24.00
CA GLN A 17 -33.26 6.41 25.28
C GLN A 17 -34.18 6.29 26.50
N ASN A 18 -35.50 6.44 26.33
CA ASN A 18 -36.49 6.31 27.39
C ASN A 18 -37.51 5.19 27.11
N PHE A 19 -37.12 4.18 26.33
CA PHE A 19 -38.04 3.15 25.85
C PHE A 19 -38.84 2.45 26.96
N PRO A 20 -38.26 2.07 28.13
CA PRO A 20 -39.01 1.38 29.18
C PRO A 20 -40.27 2.13 29.64
N SER A 21 -40.21 3.46 29.75
CA SER A 21 -41.36 4.28 30.16
C SER A 21 -42.34 4.55 29.01
N ARG A 22 -41.86 4.52 27.76
CA ARG A 22 -42.66 4.82 26.55
C ARG A 22 -43.31 3.58 25.92
N ALA A 23 -42.86 2.36 26.24
CA ALA A 23 -43.31 1.12 25.62
C ALA A 23 -44.83 0.94 25.57
N ARG A 24 -45.54 1.20 26.68
CA ARG A 24 -47.02 1.07 26.76
C ARG A 24 -47.75 2.04 25.84
N SER A 25 -47.17 3.21 25.56
CA SER A 25 -47.79 4.21 24.67
C SER A 25 -47.65 3.82 23.20
N LEU A 26 -46.53 3.17 22.83
CA LEU A 26 -46.20 2.81 21.45
C LEU A 26 -47.07 1.67 20.91
N THR A 27 -47.52 0.74 21.76
CA THR A 27 -48.39 -0.38 21.35
C THR A 27 -49.76 0.06 20.80
N ARG A 28 -50.18 1.30 21.09
CA ARG A 28 -51.45 1.86 20.63
C ARG A 28 -51.36 2.50 19.24
N VAL A 29 -50.16 2.59 18.66
CA VAL A 29 -49.92 3.26 17.37
C VAL A 29 -49.89 2.22 16.25
N ALA A 30 -50.86 2.29 15.33
CA ALA A 30 -50.91 1.42 14.15
C ALA A 30 -50.00 1.96 13.02
N VAL A 31 -49.23 1.07 12.39
CA VAL A 31 -48.37 1.37 11.23
C VAL A 31 -49.17 1.20 9.93
N LYS A 32 -48.98 2.10 8.96
CA LYS A 32 -49.62 2.02 7.63
C LYS A 32 -49.14 0.77 6.86
N GLN A 33 -50.05 0.11 6.15
CA GLN A 33 -49.71 -1.10 5.37
C GLN A 33 -48.73 -0.82 4.22
N GLU A 34 -48.79 0.35 3.60
CA GLU A 34 -47.88 0.75 2.51
C GLU A 34 -46.43 0.84 3.01
N MET A 35 -46.22 1.51 4.14
CA MET A 35 -44.93 1.63 4.82
C MET A 35 -44.39 0.24 5.21
N ARG A 36 -45.24 -0.65 5.74
CA ARG A 36 -44.82 -2.03 6.07
C ARG A 36 -44.33 -2.80 4.83
N LYS A 37 -45.06 -2.75 3.71
CA LYS A 37 -44.65 -3.42 2.46
C LYS A 37 -43.35 -2.84 1.90
N GLU A 38 -43.10 -1.54 2.09
CA GLU A 38 -41.85 -0.89 1.70
C GLU A 38 -40.67 -1.38 2.55
N ILE A 39 -40.85 -1.43 3.88
CA ILE A 39 -39.84 -1.95 4.82
C ILE A 39 -39.50 -3.40 4.48
N GLU A 40 -40.49 -4.28 4.31
CA GLU A 40 -40.27 -5.71 4.01
C GLU A 40 -39.50 -5.91 2.68
N LYS A 41 -39.77 -5.06 1.67
CA LYS A 41 -39.02 -5.09 0.39
C LYS A 41 -37.57 -4.63 0.54
N ASN A 42 -37.36 -3.52 1.27
CA ASN A 42 -36.03 -3.00 1.53
C ASN A 42 -35.21 -3.99 2.37
N GLN A 43 -35.81 -4.61 3.40
CA GLN A 43 -35.18 -5.66 4.22
C GLN A 43 -34.75 -6.86 3.37
N LYS A 44 -35.61 -7.34 2.47
CA LYS A 44 -35.24 -8.43 1.56
C LYS A 44 -34.06 -8.04 0.65
N HIS A 45 -34.10 -6.84 0.07
CA HIS A 45 -33.02 -6.35 -0.79
C HIS A 45 -31.69 -6.20 -0.05
N LEU A 46 -31.71 -5.64 1.17
CA LEU A 46 -30.53 -5.49 2.01
C LEU A 46 -29.97 -6.84 2.48
N GLY A 47 -30.84 -7.79 2.84
CA GLY A 47 -30.43 -9.15 3.19
C GLY A 47 -29.77 -9.90 2.04
N GLU A 48 -30.30 -9.78 0.82
CA GLU A 48 -29.74 -10.43 -0.37
C GLU A 48 -28.43 -9.77 -0.85
N THR A 49 -28.31 -8.45 -0.75
CA THR A 49 -27.17 -7.69 -1.31
C THR A 49 -26.03 -7.53 -0.32
N MET A 50 -26.34 -7.35 0.96
CA MET A 50 -25.38 -6.97 2.01
C MET A 50 -25.40 -7.88 3.24
N GLY A 51 -26.30 -8.85 3.31
CA GLY A 51 -26.42 -9.77 4.45
C GLY A 51 -27.10 -9.17 5.69
N ILE A 52 -27.53 -7.90 5.64
CA ILE A 52 -28.13 -7.17 6.77
C ILE A 52 -29.50 -7.78 7.10
N GLN A 53 -29.66 -8.28 8.32
CA GLN A 53 -30.91 -8.87 8.80
C GLN A 53 -31.80 -7.84 9.50
N PRO A 54 -33.11 -8.11 9.66
CA PRO A 54 -33.99 -7.27 10.45
C PRO A 54 -33.52 -7.11 11.91
N GLY A 55 -33.36 -5.86 12.35
CA GLY A 55 -32.88 -5.50 13.68
C GLY A 55 -31.38 -5.21 13.76
N ASP A 56 -30.63 -5.45 12.69
CA ASP A 56 -29.21 -5.07 12.64
C ASP A 56 -29.08 -3.55 12.47
N GLY A 57 -28.09 -2.98 13.15
CA GLY A 57 -27.77 -1.55 13.13
C GLY A 57 -26.46 -1.30 12.39
N GLU A 58 -26.50 -0.51 11.32
CA GLU A 58 -25.35 -0.21 10.49
C GLU A 58 -25.25 1.29 10.19
N LEU A 59 -24.02 1.83 10.20
CA LEU A 59 -23.72 3.21 9.84
C LEU A 59 -22.74 3.25 8.67
N PHE A 60 -23.06 4.05 7.65
CA PHE A 60 -22.18 4.30 6.53
C PHE A 60 -21.93 5.80 6.35
N ILE A 61 -20.66 6.18 6.16
CA ILE A 61 -20.24 7.55 5.85
C ILE A 61 -19.49 7.53 4.51
N ASN A 62 -20.02 8.21 3.50
CA ASN A 62 -19.53 8.19 2.11
C ASN A 62 -19.34 6.76 1.54
N GLY A 63 -20.17 5.81 2.02
CA GLY A 63 -20.11 4.39 1.69
C GLY A 63 -19.12 3.57 2.53
N LEU A 64 -18.28 4.19 3.36
CA LEU A 64 -17.45 3.47 4.34
C LEU A 64 -18.34 2.95 5.46
N HIS A 65 -18.20 1.67 5.80
CA HIS A 65 -18.89 1.09 6.94
C HIS A 65 -18.18 1.54 8.23
N ILE A 66 -18.98 1.95 9.21
CA ILE A 66 -18.49 2.38 10.52
C ILE A 66 -18.99 1.36 11.54
N ASP A 67 -18.10 0.47 11.95
CA ASP A 67 -18.35 -0.44 13.06
C ASP A 67 -18.42 0.34 14.37
N LEU A 68 -19.54 0.27 15.07
CA LEU A 68 -19.82 1.05 16.28
C LEU A 68 -19.36 0.38 17.56
N ASP A 69 -18.95 -0.89 17.47
CA ASP A 69 -18.33 -1.61 18.57
C ASP A 69 -16.83 -1.28 18.62
N VAL A 70 -16.20 -1.13 17.45
CA VAL A 70 -14.78 -0.76 17.34
C VAL A 70 -14.56 0.76 17.36
N HIS A 71 -15.35 1.53 16.60
CA HIS A 71 -15.13 2.96 16.46
C HIS A 71 -15.83 3.78 17.55
N ASN A 72 -15.05 4.60 18.24
CA ASN A 72 -15.54 5.60 19.19
C ASN A 72 -15.71 6.98 18.52
N PRO A 73 -16.33 7.98 19.18
CA PRO A 73 -16.53 9.31 18.59
C PRO A 73 -15.23 10.01 18.15
N PHE A 74 -14.10 9.72 18.80
CA PHE A 74 -12.80 10.30 18.46
C PHE A 74 -12.24 9.68 17.16
N SER A 75 -12.30 8.36 17.01
CA SER A 75 -11.91 7.70 15.77
C SER A 75 -12.83 8.08 14.60
N ILE A 76 -14.14 8.26 14.85
CA ILE A 76 -15.07 8.76 13.84
C ILE A 76 -14.69 10.18 13.40
N LEU A 77 -14.27 11.04 14.34
CA LEU A 77 -13.79 12.38 14.01
C LEU A 77 -12.54 12.35 13.11
N ASP A 78 -11.61 11.44 13.35
CA ASP A 78 -10.42 11.29 12.51
C ASP A 78 -10.76 10.74 11.12
N ILE A 79 -11.69 9.78 11.02
CA ILE A 79 -12.26 9.32 9.74
C ILE A 79 -12.90 10.49 9.00
N LEU A 80 -13.70 11.31 9.68
CA LEU A 80 -14.33 12.49 9.09
C LEU A 80 -13.31 13.50 8.58
N ARG A 81 -12.23 13.78 9.34
CA ARG A 81 -11.14 14.66 8.90
C ARG A 81 -10.41 14.11 7.67
N GLY A 82 -10.16 12.81 7.64
CA GLY A 82 -9.59 12.12 6.48
C GLY A 82 -10.48 12.28 5.24
N GLU A 83 -11.77 12.00 5.38
CA GLU A 83 -12.76 12.15 4.31
C GLU A 83 -12.95 13.61 3.88
N ALA A 84 -12.90 14.57 4.81
CA ALA A 84 -12.98 16.00 4.54
C ALA A 84 -11.91 16.40 3.52
N LYS A 85 -10.67 15.98 3.75
CA LYS A 85 -9.52 16.29 2.89
C LYS A 85 -9.75 15.81 1.45
N VAL A 86 -10.34 14.64 1.28
CA VAL A 86 -10.64 14.06 -0.05
C VAL A 86 -11.80 14.80 -0.69
N LEU A 87 -12.88 15.03 0.06
CA LEU A 87 -14.08 15.69 -0.45
C LEU A 87 -13.79 17.14 -0.86
N GLU A 88 -13.12 17.90 -0.01
CA GLU A 88 -12.65 19.26 -0.31
C GLU A 88 -11.64 19.26 -1.45
N GLY A 89 -10.72 18.30 -1.48
CA GLY A 89 -9.77 18.12 -2.56
C GLY A 89 -10.46 17.95 -3.92
N LEU A 90 -11.45 17.07 -4.01
CA LEU A 90 -12.23 16.86 -5.24
C LEU A 90 -13.06 18.11 -5.60
N HIS A 91 -13.64 18.78 -4.61
CA HIS A 91 -14.38 20.02 -4.83
C HIS A 91 -13.50 21.13 -5.39
N ASN A 92 -12.30 21.31 -4.84
CA ASN A 92 -11.31 22.30 -5.30
C ASN A 92 -10.82 22.01 -6.73
N LEU A 93 -10.82 20.74 -7.14
CA LEU A 93 -10.54 20.33 -8.52
C LEU A 93 -11.74 20.53 -9.47
N GLY A 94 -12.85 21.07 -8.98
CA GLY A 94 -14.06 21.35 -9.77
C GLY A 94 -14.99 20.15 -9.94
N ILE A 95 -14.77 19.05 -9.22
CA ILE A 95 -15.61 17.84 -9.29
C ILE A 95 -16.73 17.96 -8.26
N LYS A 96 -17.98 17.95 -8.73
CA LYS A 96 -19.16 18.13 -7.88
C LYS A 96 -20.23 17.07 -8.16
N GLY A 97 -21.11 16.85 -7.18
CA GLY A 97 -22.31 16.02 -7.32
C GLY A 97 -22.02 14.54 -7.59
N GLU A 98 -22.73 13.92 -8.53
CA GLU A 98 -22.61 12.48 -8.80
C GLU A 98 -21.20 12.03 -9.21
N HIS A 99 -20.43 12.90 -9.87
CA HIS A 99 -19.07 12.56 -10.28
C HIS A 99 -18.14 12.37 -9.08
N GLN A 100 -18.35 13.13 -8.00
CA GLN A 100 -17.60 13.00 -6.75
C GLN A 100 -17.87 11.65 -6.09
N ALA A 101 -19.15 11.29 -5.93
CA ALA A 101 -19.55 10.00 -5.37
C ALA A 101 -19.02 8.81 -6.20
N LYS A 102 -19.06 8.91 -7.54
CA LYS A 102 -18.55 7.87 -8.45
C LYS A 102 -17.02 7.71 -8.38
N LEU A 103 -16.27 8.78 -8.10
CA LEU A 103 -14.81 8.73 -7.96
C LEU A 103 -14.37 8.18 -6.60
N LEU A 104 -15.03 8.58 -5.52
CA LEU A 104 -14.76 8.04 -4.18
C LEU A 104 -14.95 6.52 -4.12
N ARG A 105 -15.95 6.01 -4.83
CA ARG A 105 -16.27 4.57 -4.92
C ARG A 105 -15.37 3.79 -5.86
N LEU A 106 -14.41 4.43 -6.54
CA LEU A 106 -13.48 3.68 -7.37
C LEU A 106 -12.68 2.75 -6.48
N PRO A 107 -12.62 1.44 -6.77
CA PRO A 107 -11.71 0.56 -6.08
C PRO A 107 -10.31 0.99 -6.49
N VAL A 108 -9.62 1.71 -5.62
CA VAL A 108 -8.18 1.96 -5.74
C VAL A 108 -7.55 0.64 -5.36
N ASN A 109 -7.30 -0.20 -6.36
CA ASN A 109 -6.69 -1.50 -6.11
C ASN A 109 -5.23 -1.20 -5.74
N THR A 110 -4.85 -1.30 -4.49
CA THR A 110 -3.45 -1.59 -4.22
C THR A 110 -3.25 -3.01 -4.71
N VAL A 111 -2.48 -3.19 -5.79
CA VAL A 111 -1.93 -4.51 -6.17
C VAL A 111 -1.44 -5.17 -4.88
N ASP A 112 -1.87 -6.41 -4.61
CA ASP A 112 -1.45 -7.15 -3.41
C ASP A 112 0.04 -6.94 -3.18
N ASP A 113 0.42 -6.68 -1.93
CA ASP A 113 1.78 -6.28 -1.55
C ASP A 113 2.83 -7.38 -1.91
N SER A 114 2.38 -8.57 -2.36
CA SER A 114 3.19 -9.65 -2.92
C SER A 114 3.40 -9.53 -4.44
N TYR A 115 4.44 -8.81 -4.84
CA TYR A 115 4.91 -8.77 -6.23
C TYR A 115 5.71 -10.04 -6.57
N ALA A 116 5.55 -10.54 -7.80
CA ALA A 116 6.28 -11.71 -8.29
C ALA A 116 7.17 -11.34 -9.48
N LEU A 117 8.32 -11.98 -9.66
CA LEU A 117 9.19 -11.81 -10.82
C LEU A 117 8.83 -12.84 -11.91
N ASP A 118 8.95 -12.47 -13.18
CA ASP A 118 8.83 -13.44 -14.28
C ASP A 118 9.99 -14.46 -14.24
N ILE A 119 9.67 -15.73 -14.00
CA ILE A 119 10.63 -16.84 -13.92
C ILE A 119 10.83 -17.55 -15.28
N ARG A 120 10.28 -17.06 -16.39
CA ARG A 120 10.50 -17.62 -17.74
C ARG A 120 11.79 -17.08 -18.37
N HIS A 121 12.92 -17.25 -17.69
CA HIS A 121 14.22 -16.77 -18.15
C HIS A 121 15.18 -17.92 -18.50
N PRO A 122 15.92 -17.86 -19.63
CA PRO A 122 16.82 -18.93 -20.06
C PRO A 122 18.06 -19.12 -19.16
N ALA A 123 18.34 -18.17 -18.26
CA ALA A 123 19.43 -18.28 -17.29
C ALA A 123 19.13 -19.24 -16.13
N ILE A 124 17.87 -19.67 -15.97
CA ILE A 124 17.48 -20.59 -14.89
C ILE A 124 17.80 -22.02 -15.31
N MET A 125 18.67 -22.68 -14.55
CA MET A 125 19.02 -24.09 -14.71
C MET A 125 18.05 -24.95 -13.88
N TRP A 126 17.04 -25.53 -14.52
CA TRP A 126 16.06 -26.40 -13.86
C TRP A 126 16.66 -27.76 -13.49
N MET A 127 16.48 -28.16 -12.23
CA MET A 127 16.92 -29.45 -11.70
C MET A 127 15.95 -30.58 -12.04
N ASN A 128 14.66 -30.29 -12.05
CA ASN A 128 13.60 -31.23 -12.37
C ASN A 128 12.50 -30.58 -13.21
N ASP A 129 11.74 -31.41 -13.91
CA ASP A 129 10.51 -31.04 -14.60
C ASP A 129 9.41 -32.05 -14.26
N ILE A 130 8.41 -31.60 -13.50
CA ILE A 130 7.36 -32.46 -12.96
C ILE A 130 6.51 -33.06 -14.10
N GLU A 131 6.40 -32.36 -15.23
CA GLU A 131 5.56 -32.81 -16.35
C GLU A 131 6.24 -33.85 -17.24
N ASN A 132 7.55 -33.71 -17.43
CA ASN A 132 8.32 -34.46 -18.43
C ASN A 132 9.20 -35.56 -17.84
N ASP A 133 9.68 -35.44 -16.60
CA ASP A 133 10.63 -36.41 -16.03
C ASP A 133 9.97 -37.77 -15.76
N GLN A 134 10.75 -38.84 -15.99
CA GLN A 134 10.28 -40.22 -15.80
C GLN A 134 9.89 -40.53 -14.35
N VAL A 135 10.49 -39.85 -13.37
CA VAL A 135 10.27 -40.04 -11.93
C VAL A 135 8.81 -39.76 -11.55
N TYR A 136 8.16 -38.80 -12.21
CA TYR A 136 6.78 -38.36 -11.91
C TYR A 136 5.71 -39.02 -12.78
N ARG A 137 6.09 -39.99 -13.64
CA ARG A 137 5.13 -40.64 -14.57
C ARG A 137 3.97 -41.36 -13.89
N SER A 138 4.15 -41.76 -12.63
CA SER A 138 3.10 -42.40 -11.82
C SER A 138 2.01 -41.43 -11.34
N TRP A 139 2.26 -40.12 -11.38
CA TRP A 139 1.35 -39.11 -10.86
C TRP A 139 0.24 -38.78 -11.87
N PRO A 140 -0.99 -38.47 -11.40
CA PRO A 140 -2.08 -38.02 -12.26
C PRO A 140 -1.75 -36.65 -12.89
N ALA A 141 -2.06 -36.48 -14.18
CA ALA A 141 -1.80 -35.23 -14.90
C ALA A 141 -3.01 -34.26 -14.97
N SER A 142 -4.18 -34.71 -14.50
CA SER A 142 -5.40 -33.89 -14.54
C SER A 142 -5.37 -32.84 -13.43
N VAL A 143 -5.65 -31.61 -13.82
CA VAL A 143 -5.75 -30.46 -12.91
C VAL A 143 -6.97 -30.59 -11.98
N GLN A 144 -7.99 -31.37 -12.36
CA GLN A 144 -9.18 -31.65 -11.55
C GLN A 144 -8.86 -32.41 -10.25
N GLU A 145 -7.68 -33.03 -10.17
CA GLU A 145 -7.20 -33.67 -8.95
C GLU A 145 -7.00 -32.66 -7.80
N LEU A 146 -6.85 -31.37 -8.11
CA LEU A 146 -6.87 -30.28 -7.12
C LEU A 146 -8.25 -30.07 -6.46
N LEU A 147 -9.36 -30.55 -7.03
CA LEU A 147 -10.70 -30.40 -6.44
C LEU A 147 -11.15 -31.62 -5.62
N ARG A 148 -10.41 -32.74 -5.67
CA ARG A 148 -10.76 -33.92 -4.88
C ARG A 148 -10.64 -33.64 -3.38
N ALA A 149 -11.53 -34.23 -2.59
CA ALA A 149 -11.47 -34.09 -1.13
C ALA A 149 -10.24 -34.85 -0.59
N THR A 150 -9.39 -34.15 0.17
CA THR A 150 -8.24 -34.72 0.89
C THR A 150 -8.23 -34.19 2.31
N PHE A 151 -7.55 -34.89 3.22
CA PHE A 151 -7.32 -34.36 4.57
C PHE A 151 -6.52 -33.05 4.49
N PRO A 152 -6.87 -32.03 5.30
CA PRO A 152 -6.08 -30.80 5.41
C PRO A 152 -4.62 -31.10 5.78
N GLY A 153 -3.68 -30.35 5.20
CA GLY A 153 -2.24 -30.55 5.41
C GLY A 153 -1.55 -31.56 4.49
N VAL A 154 -2.30 -32.30 3.67
CA VAL A 154 -1.71 -33.27 2.72
C VAL A 154 -1.40 -32.59 1.39
N ILE A 155 -0.12 -32.54 1.03
CA ILE A 155 0.36 -32.06 -0.27
C ILE A 155 0.04 -33.10 -1.35
N ARG A 156 -0.54 -32.66 -2.46
CA ARG A 156 -1.00 -33.54 -3.54
C ARG A 156 0.09 -33.72 -4.60
N GLN A 157 0.30 -34.98 -4.98
CA GLN A 157 1.20 -35.36 -6.06
C GLN A 157 0.46 -35.28 -7.40
N ILE A 158 0.66 -34.19 -8.13
CA ILE A 158 0.05 -33.96 -9.44
C ILE A 158 1.17 -33.69 -10.43
N ARG A 159 1.09 -34.32 -11.60
CA ARG A 159 2.09 -34.23 -12.66
C ARG A 159 1.96 -32.92 -13.46
N ARG A 160 2.08 -31.78 -12.77
CA ARG A 160 1.94 -30.41 -13.30
C ARG A 160 2.84 -29.44 -12.54
N ASN A 161 3.38 -28.44 -13.23
CA ASN A 161 4.31 -27.45 -12.68
C ASN A 161 3.59 -26.31 -11.91
N PHE A 162 2.87 -26.64 -10.83
CA PHE A 162 2.17 -25.65 -9.99
C PHE A 162 3.09 -24.80 -9.11
N PHE A 163 4.16 -25.40 -8.60
CA PHE A 163 5.03 -24.78 -7.60
C PHE A 163 6.45 -24.77 -8.14
N ASN A 164 7.05 -23.58 -8.22
CA ASN A 164 8.37 -23.35 -8.78
C ASN A 164 9.22 -22.61 -7.75
N LEU A 165 10.39 -23.15 -7.41
CA LEU A 165 11.40 -22.54 -6.55
C LEU A 165 12.62 -22.18 -7.40
N VAL A 166 13.00 -20.91 -7.44
CA VAL A 166 14.21 -20.45 -8.14
C VAL A 166 15.18 -19.85 -7.13
N LEU A 167 16.36 -20.44 -7.02
CA LEU A 167 17.43 -20.04 -6.09
C LEU A 167 18.49 -19.23 -6.82
N PHE A 168 18.74 -18.00 -6.38
CA PHE A 168 19.85 -17.16 -6.80
C PHE A 168 20.99 -17.32 -5.80
N LEU A 169 22.10 -17.87 -6.28
CA LEU A 169 23.22 -18.31 -5.45
C LEU A 169 24.54 -17.76 -5.99
N ASP A 170 25.40 -17.29 -5.09
CA ASP A 170 26.82 -17.15 -5.38
C ASP A 170 27.52 -18.45 -4.98
N PRO A 171 28.18 -19.17 -5.91
CA PRO A 171 28.85 -20.43 -5.59
C PRO A 171 29.99 -20.32 -4.55
N LEU A 172 30.45 -19.10 -4.25
CA LEU A 172 31.50 -18.85 -3.25
C LEU A 172 30.95 -18.55 -1.84
N GLN A 173 29.64 -18.31 -1.68
CA GLN A 173 29.01 -18.07 -0.38
C GLN A 173 28.84 -19.37 0.41
N GLU A 174 28.96 -19.30 1.74
CA GLU A 174 28.85 -20.45 2.64
C GLU A 174 27.41 -21.00 2.67
N GLU A 175 26.42 -20.12 2.65
CA GLU A 175 24.99 -20.47 2.70
C GLU A 175 24.54 -21.28 1.47
N THR A 176 25.23 -21.13 0.34
CA THR A 176 24.94 -21.86 -0.90
C THR A 176 25.03 -23.37 -0.71
N VAL A 177 25.96 -23.85 0.14
CA VAL A 177 26.14 -25.28 0.40
C VAL A 177 24.88 -25.88 1.05
N GLU A 178 24.31 -25.17 2.02
CA GLU A 178 23.12 -25.60 2.76
C GLU A 178 21.87 -25.57 1.88
N LEU A 179 21.70 -24.51 1.09
CA LEU A 179 20.57 -24.37 0.16
C LEU A 179 20.56 -25.42 -0.95
N VAL A 180 21.74 -25.80 -1.48
CA VAL A 180 21.86 -26.88 -2.46
C VAL A 180 21.52 -28.24 -1.83
N LYS A 181 21.97 -28.50 -0.59
CA LYS A 181 21.62 -29.73 0.14
C LYS A 181 20.12 -29.81 0.44
N LEU A 182 19.49 -28.70 0.80
CA LEU A 182 18.03 -28.63 1.00
C LEU A 182 17.26 -28.89 -0.31
N ALA A 183 17.71 -28.31 -1.43
CA ALA A 183 17.13 -28.59 -2.74
C ALA A 183 17.25 -30.07 -3.12
N GLU A 184 18.36 -30.72 -2.78
CA GLU A 184 18.56 -32.16 -2.98
C GLU A 184 17.55 -32.98 -2.15
N LEU A 185 17.32 -32.58 -0.89
CA LEU A 185 16.36 -33.21 0.00
C LEU A 185 14.94 -33.17 -0.59
N PHE A 186 14.50 -32.01 -1.09
CA PHE A 186 13.19 -31.87 -1.76
C PHE A 186 13.05 -32.77 -2.99
N TYR A 187 14.10 -32.85 -3.82
CA TYR A 187 14.13 -33.72 -4.99
C TYR A 187 14.04 -35.20 -4.60
N LYS A 188 14.83 -35.65 -3.61
CA LYS A 188 14.82 -37.03 -3.12
C LYS A 188 13.47 -37.44 -2.52
N HIS A 189 12.83 -36.54 -1.77
CA HIS A 189 11.51 -36.77 -1.16
C HIS A 189 10.35 -36.67 -2.15
N LYS A 190 10.61 -36.33 -3.43
CA LYS A 190 9.59 -36.19 -4.48
C LYS A 190 8.47 -35.22 -4.09
N ILE A 191 8.85 -34.10 -3.47
CA ILE A 191 7.91 -33.00 -3.24
C ILE A 191 7.48 -32.47 -4.62
N PRO A 192 6.20 -32.10 -4.84
CA PRO A 192 5.73 -31.54 -6.11
C PRO A 192 6.23 -30.10 -6.31
N LEU A 193 7.54 -29.89 -6.28
CA LEU A 193 8.20 -28.60 -6.39
C LEU A 193 9.22 -28.66 -7.53
N ARG A 194 9.12 -27.73 -8.47
CA ARG A 194 10.08 -27.56 -9.56
C ARG A 194 11.20 -26.64 -9.10
N ILE A 195 12.44 -27.11 -9.06
CA ILE A 195 13.58 -26.40 -8.49
C ILE A 195 14.50 -25.92 -9.61
N GLY A 196 14.89 -24.66 -9.58
CA GLY A 196 15.82 -24.04 -10.53
C GLY A 196 16.92 -23.25 -9.84
N PHE A 197 18.10 -23.24 -10.43
CA PHE A 197 19.27 -22.52 -9.93
C PHE A 197 19.68 -21.39 -10.89
N VAL A 198 20.07 -20.25 -10.34
CA VAL A 198 20.71 -19.14 -11.05
C VAL A 198 22.01 -18.83 -10.32
N PHE A 199 23.14 -19.19 -10.93
CA PHE A 199 24.45 -18.88 -10.36
C PHE A 199 24.90 -17.48 -10.78
N VAL A 200 25.21 -16.64 -9.81
CA VAL A 200 25.75 -15.30 -10.02
C VAL A 200 27.26 -15.37 -9.83
N VAL A 201 27.98 -15.32 -10.95
CA VAL A 201 29.45 -15.43 -10.99
C VAL A 201 30.09 -14.16 -11.54
N ASN A 202 31.39 -14.03 -11.33
CA ASN A 202 32.14 -12.87 -11.78
C ASN A 202 32.11 -12.70 -13.30
N THR A 203 31.82 -11.48 -13.77
CA THR A 203 31.58 -11.18 -15.20
C THR A 203 32.80 -10.64 -15.94
N LYS A 204 33.95 -10.46 -15.27
CA LYS A 204 35.15 -9.89 -15.89
C LYS A 204 35.85 -10.93 -16.77
N ASP A 205 36.17 -10.54 -18.01
CA ASP A 205 36.77 -11.45 -19.01
C ASP A 205 38.23 -11.81 -18.71
N GLU A 206 38.92 -11.04 -17.85
CA GLU A 206 40.31 -11.27 -17.44
C GLU A 206 40.47 -12.36 -16.37
N ILE A 207 39.37 -12.77 -15.73
CA ILE A 207 39.38 -13.73 -14.61
C ILE A 207 39.10 -15.14 -15.14
N ASP A 208 40.02 -16.06 -14.85
CA ASP A 208 39.97 -17.46 -15.25
C ASP A 208 39.38 -18.36 -14.14
N GLY A 209 39.11 -19.63 -14.48
CA GLY A 209 38.54 -20.60 -13.55
C GLY A 209 39.52 -21.14 -12.50
N PHE A 210 40.81 -20.79 -12.60
CA PHE A 210 41.83 -21.12 -11.59
C PHE A 210 41.95 -20.03 -10.52
N SER A 211 41.75 -18.76 -10.90
CA SER A 211 41.73 -17.62 -9.99
C SER A 211 40.40 -17.45 -9.26
N ASP A 212 39.28 -17.76 -9.91
CA ASP A 212 37.94 -17.67 -9.34
C ASP A 212 37.22 -19.03 -9.45
N ALA A 213 36.97 -19.65 -8.30
CA ALA A 213 36.33 -20.96 -8.23
C ALA A 213 34.86 -20.91 -8.70
N GLY A 214 34.17 -19.77 -8.60
CA GLY A 214 32.82 -19.61 -9.13
C GLY A 214 32.80 -19.66 -10.66
N VAL A 215 33.77 -19.01 -11.31
CA VAL A 215 33.95 -19.08 -12.77
C VAL A 215 34.34 -20.49 -13.19
N GLY A 216 35.25 -21.14 -12.46
CA GLY A 216 35.65 -22.52 -12.71
C GLY A 216 34.49 -23.51 -12.58
N PHE A 217 33.63 -23.30 -11.58
CA PHE A 217 32.44 -24.10 -11.35
C PHE A 217 31.45 -23.99 -12.52
N TYR A 218 31.14 -22.77 -12.96
CA TYR A 218 30.22 -22.54 -14.07
C TYR A 218 30.73 -23.13 -15.40
N ARG A 219 32.02 -22.95 -15.70
CA ARG A 219 32.66 -23.53 -16.89
C ARG A 219 32.65 -25.06 -16.87
N LEU A 220 32.87 -25.67 -15.70
CA LEU A 220 32.76 -27.12 -15.53
C LEU A 220 31.32 -27.60 -15.80
N LEU A 221 30.31 -26.87 -15.33
CA LEU A 221 28.90 -27.21 -15.61
C LEU A 221 28.58 -27.14 -17.10
N ASN A 222 29.03 -26.10 -17.80
CA ASN A 222 28.86 -25.98 -19.26
C ASN A 222 29.54 -27.14 -20.01
N TYR A 223 30.77 -27.51 -19.62
CA TYR A 223 31.47 -28.66 -20.18
C TYR A 223 30.66 -29.96 -20.03
N ILE A 224 30.11 -30.21 -18.83
CA ILE A 224 29.31 -31.42 -18.60
C ILE A 224 28.01 -31.37 -19.41
N ALA A 225 27.38 -30.20 -19.51
CA ALA A 225 26.15 -30.03 -20.28
C ALA A 225 26.33 -30.27 -21.78
N ASP A 226 27.46 -29.85 -22.36
CA ASP A 226 27.75 -30.00 -23.79
C ASP A 226 28.22 -31.41 -24.18
N GLU A 227 29.11 -32.02 -23.39
CA GLU A 227 29.67 -33.33 -23.71
C GLU A 227 28.78 -34.50 -23.27
N TYR A 228 27.96 -34.28 -22.24
CA TYR A 228 27.04 -35.27 -21.69
C TYR A 228 25.60 -34.79 -21.85
N ASP A 229 25.00 -34.28 -20.78
CA ASP A 229 23.65 -33.72 -20.77
C ASP A 229 23.46 -32.76 -19.58
N LEU A 230 22.38 -31.99 -19.62
CA LEU A 230 22.03 -31.05 -18.55
C LEU A 230 21.72 -31.79 -17.22
N SER A 231 21.14 -32.98 -17.28
CA SER A 231 20.80 -33.77 -16.08
C SER A 231 22.05 -34.21 -15.30
N GLN A 232 23.11 -34.64 -15.99
CA GLN A 232 24.41 -34.97 -15.39
C GLN A 232 25.12 -33.72 -14.87
N ALA A 233 24.96 -32.57 -15.52
CA ALA A 233 25.48 -31.30 -15.04
C ALA A 233 24.83 -30.93 -13.69
N VAL A 234 23.51 -31.00 -13.59
CA VAL A 234 22.80 -30.72 -12.33
C VAL A 234 23.12 -31.76 -11.25
N MET A 235 23.16 -33.06 -11.56
CA MET A 235 23.60 -34.07 -10.60
C MET A 235 25.06 -33.86 -10.12
N SER A 236 25.89 -33.23 -10.94
CA SER A 236 27.26 -32.90 -10.57
C SER A 236 27.35 -31.73 -9.61
N ILE A 237 26.38 -30.81 -9.58
CA ILE A 237 26.28 -29.73 -8.58
C ILE A 237 26.25 -30.36 -7.19
N ASP A 238 25.31 -31.28 -6.96
CA ASP A 238 25.17 -32.01 -5.72
C ASP A 238 26.45 -32.79 -5.36
N SER A 239 27.03 -33.50 -6.33
CA SER A 239 28.27 -34.27 -6.12
C SER A 239 29.50 -33.41 -5.78
N ILE A 240 29.50 -32.12 -6.15
CA ILE A 240 30.56 -31.15 -5.83
C ILE A 240 30.32 -30.60 -4.43
N TYR A 241 29.12 -30.13 -4.12
CA TYR A 241 28.79 -29.52 -2.83
C TYR A 241 28.70 -30.53 -1.68
N ASN A 242 28.41 -31.80 -1.94
CA ASN A 242 28.51 -32.87 -0.93
C ASN A 242 29.96 -33.17 -0.48
N LYS A 243 30.98 -32.66 -1.19
CA LYS A 243 32.39 -32.77 -0.77
C LYS A 243 32.89 -31.57 0.03
N VAL A 244 32.08 -30.52 0.13
CA VAL A 244 32.39 -29.31 0.89
C VAL A 244 31.65 -29.42 2.22
N ASP A 245 32.40 -29.26 3.31
CA ASP A 245 31.82 -29.27 4.64
C ASP A 245 30.97 -28.00 4.85
N VAL A 246 29.96 -28.09 5.71
CA VAL A 246 29.06 -26.96 6.00
C VAL A 246 29.87 -25.86 6.70
N GLY A 247 29.85 -24.63 6.15
CA GLY A 247 30.69 -23.51 6.59
C GLY A 247 32.03 -23.35 5.85
N GLU A 248 32.31 -24.16 4.82
CA GLU A 248 33.45 -23.96 3.92
C GLU A 248 33.01 -23.43 2.55
N THR A 249 33.89 -22.67 1.89
CA THR A 249 33.64 -22.11 0.55
C THR A 249 34.21 -23.01 -0.55
N LEU A 250 33.62 -22.91 -1.74
CA LEU A 250 34.08 -23.69 -2.90
C LEU A 250 35.47 -23.23 -3.35
N SER A 251 36.45 -24.14 -3.36
CA SER A 251 37.82 -23.86 -3.83
C SER A 251 38.08 -24.38 -5.25
N ALA A 252 39.00 -23.73 -5.97
CA ALA A 252 39.44 -24.15 -7.30
C ALA A 252 40.13 -25.54 -7.27
N ASP A 253 40.75 -25.90 -6.14
CA ASP A 253 41.36 -27.21 -5.91
C ASP A 253 40.30 -28.31 -5.80
N THR A 254 39.17 -28.03 -5.14
CA THR A 254 38.03 -28.96 -5.04
C THR A 254 37.46 -29.28 -6.42
N ILE A 255 37.31 -28.26 -7.27
CA ILE A 255 36.84 -28.40 -8.67
C ILE A 255 37.84 -29.22 -9.48
N SER A 256 39.12 -28.90 -9.37
CA SER A 256 40.20 -29.61 -10.07
C SER A 256 40.31 -31.07 -9.64
N ALA A 257 40.14 -31.37 -8.34
CA ALA A 257 40.12 -32.72 -7.80
C ALA A 257 38.88 -33.51 -8.24
N TYR A 258 37.71 -32.87 -8.29
CA TYR A 258 36.48 -33.47 -8.81
C TYR A 258 36.64 -33.87 -10.28
N MET A 259 37.19 -32.98 -11.11
CA MET A 259 37.41 -33.22 -12.53
C MET A 259 38.39 -34.38 -12.77
N LYS A 260 39.53 -34.44 -12.05
CA LYS A 260 40.48 -35.55 -12.15
C LYS A 260 39.87 -36.90 -11.79
N LYS A 261 38.98 -36.92 -10.78
CA LYS A 261 38.36 -38.16 -10.30
C LYS A 261 37.27 -38.68 -11.22
N LYS A 262 36.37 -37.81 -11.70
CA LYS A 262 35.18 -38.22 -12.47
C LYS A 262 35.42 -38.20 -13.99
N TYR A 263 36.29 -37.30 -14.47
CA TYR A 263 36.57 -37.08 -15.89
C TYR A 263 38.09 -37.11 -16.18
N PRO A 264 38.78 -38.25 -16.00
CA PRO A 264 40.24 -38.34 -16.14
C PRO A 264 40.77 -38.08 -17.56
N LYS A 265 39.90 -38.06 -18.57
CA LYS A 265 40.25 -37.75 -19.98
C LYS A 265 40.09 -36.27 -20.35
N ALA A 266 39.49 -35.46 -19.48
CA ALA A 266 39.24 -34.05 -19.74
C ALA A 266 40.51 -33.22 -19.49
N ASN A 267 40.84 -32.29 -20.40
CA ASN A 267 41.96 -31.38 -20.22
C ASN A 267 41.53 -30.18 -19.35
N GLN A 268 42.06 -30.09 -18.13
CA GLN A 268 41.70 -29.04 -17.17
C GLN A 268 42.03 -27.63 -17.69
N GLU A 269 43.14 -27.50 -18.41
CA GLU A 269 43.63 -26.22 -18.92
C GLU A 269 42.71 -25.68 -20.03
N ARG A 270 42.10 -26.57 -20.82
CA ARG A 270 41.12 -26.21 -21.85
C ARG A 270 39.77 -25.76 -21.25
N ILE A 271 39.40 -26.27 -20.08
CA ILE A 271 38.09 -26.00 -19.45
C ILE A 271 38.18 -24.81 -18.48
N LEU A 272 39.25 -24.70 -17.70
CA LEU A 272 39.39 -23.68 -16.66
C LEU A 272 40.26 -22.50 -17.08
N GLY A 273 41.12 -22.64 -18.10
CA GLY A 273 42.04 -21.60 -18.56
C GLY A 273 41.36 -20.39 -19.22
N SER A 274 42.13 -19.36 -19.52
CA SER A 274 41.64 -18.09 -20.09
C SER A 274 40.93 -18.24 -21.44
N ASP A 275 41.41 -19.15 -22.30
CA ASP A 275 40.90 -19.35 -23.67
C ASP A 275 39.84 -20.49 -23.75
N SER A 276 39.09 -20.70 -22.67
CA SER A 276 38.11 -21.79 -22.63
C SER A 276 36.93 -21.56 -23.56
N GLU A 277 36.59 -22.57 -24.37
CA GLU A 277 35.40 -22.60 -25.23
C GLU A 277 34.09 -22.68 -24.43
N TYR A 278 34.15 -23.03 -23.14
CA TYR A 278 33.00 -23.26 -22.26
C TYR A 278 32.59 -22.03 -21.41
N ASP A 279 33.09 -20.83 -21.74
CA ASP A 279 32.80 -19.60 -21.00
C ASP A 279 31.51 -18.87 -21.47
N TYR A 280 30.72 -19.52 -22.32
CA TYR A 280 29.47 -18.95 -22.83
C TYR A 280 28.38 -18.92 -21.73
N LYS A 281 27.43 -17.97 -21.84
CA LYS A 281 26.35 -17.72 -20.86
C LYS A 281 26.80 -17.35 -19.43
N ARG A 282 28.09 -17.27 -19.12
CA ARG A 282 28.61 -16.81 -17.81
C ARG A 282 27.96 -15.50 -17.36
N LYS A 283 27.78 -14.57 -18.30
CA LYS A 283 27.22 -13.24 -18.05
C LYS A 283 25.69 -13.26 -17.86
N ASP A 284 25.00 -14.32 -18.27
CA ASP A 284 23.53 -14.34 -18.35
C ASP A 284 22.88 -14.39 -16.96
N GLY A 285 23.43 -15.19 -16.04
CA GLY A 285 22.96 -15.26 -14.65
C GLY A 285 23.12 -13.93 -13.92
N ALA A 286 24.31 -13.34 -14.00
CA ALA A 286 24.59 -12.03 -13.40
C ALA A 286 23.79 -10.89 -14.04
N LEU A 287 23.57 -10.93 -15.36
CA LEU A 287 22.75 -9.96 -16.07
C LEU A 287 21.27 -10.11 -15.73
N PHE A 288 20.78 -11.35 -15.57
CA PHE A 288 19.42 -11.61 -15.09
C PHE A 288 19.23 -11.07 -13.67
N TYR A 289 20.13 -11.41 -12.74
CA TYR A 289 20.11 -10.90 -11.37
C TYR A 289 20.10 -9.36 -11.31
N ARG A 290 21.00 -8.69 -12.05
CA ARG A 290 21.03 -7.22 -12.12
C ARG A 290 19.78 -6.61 -12.75
N LYS A 291 19.20 -7.25 -13.76
CA LYS A 291 17.96 -6.78 -14.40
C LYS A 291 16.77 -6.94 -13.49
N SER A 292 16.68 -8.05 -12.77
CA SER A 292 15.60 -8.37 -11.85
C SER A 292 15.56 -7.45 -10.64
N GLY A 293 16.66 -6.76 -10.30
CA GLY A 293 16.72 -5.79 -9.20
C GLY A 293 16.52 -6.45 -7.83
N LEU A 294 16.88 -7.73 -7.73
CA LEU A 294 16.82 -8.49 -6.50
C LEU A 294 17.87 -7.99 -5.50
N GLY A 295 17.55 -8.08 -4.21
CA GLY A 295 18.43 -7.66 -3.11
C GLY A 295 19.67 -8.52 -2.95
N ALA A 296 20.30 -8.47 -1.78
CA ALA A 296 21.52 -9.25 -1.49
C ALA A 296 21.30 -10.76 -1.69
N LEU A 297 22.37 -11.46 -2.12
CA LEU A 297 22.41 -12.91 -2.22
C LEU A 297 22.80 -13.54 -0.87
N PRO A 298 22.29 -14.74 -0.53
CA PRO A 298 21.43 -15.61 -1.35
C PRO A 298 19.95 -15.20 -1.32
N LEU A 299 19.20 -15.54 -2.38
CA LEU A 299 17.75 -15.26 -2.46
C LEU A 299 16.98 -16.39 -3.16
N ALA A 300 15.80 -16.73 -2.65
CA ALA A 300 14.88 -17.65 -3.31
C ALA A 300 13.61 -16.94 -3.80
N LEU A 301 13.06 -17.41 -4.92
CA LEU A 301 11.74 -17.03 -5.43
C LEU A 301 10.81 -18.24 -5.40
N PHE A 302 9.66 -18.11 -4.73
CA PHE A 302 8.59 -19.10 -4.78
C PHE A 302 7.47 -18.61 -5.71
N ASN A 303 7.27 -19.30 -6.83
CA ASN A 303 6.35 -18.88 -7.90
C ASN A 303 6.59 -17.40 -8.33
N GLY A 304 7.85 -16.98 -8.33
CA GLY A 304 8.28 -15.62 -8.65
C GLY A 304 8.27 -14.65 -7.46
N VAL A 305 7.60 -14.94 -6.35
CA VAL A 305 7.60 -14.07 -5.15
C VAL A 305 8.89 -14.27 -4.36
N PRO A 306 9.66 -13.21 -4.06
CA PRO A 306 10.90 -13.32 -3.30
C PRO A 306 10.63 -13.71 -1.85
N LEU A 307 11.56 -14.49 -1.28
CA LEU A 307 11.64 -14.73 0.16
C LEU A 307 12.35 -13.57 0.85
N ASN A 308 11.89 -13.20 2.03
CA ASN A 308 12.60 -12.26 2.89
C ASN A 308 13.90 -12.91 3.41
N PRO A 309 14.92 -12.11 3.79
CA PRO A 309 16.15 -12.65 4.37
C PRO A 309 15.91 -13.54 5.59
N ASP A 310 14.94 -13.18 6.45
CA ASP A 310 14.57 -13.98 7.63
C ASP A 310 13.97 -15.34 7.23
N GLU A 311 13.26 -15.40 6.10
CA GLU A 311 12.67 -16.64 5.56
C GLU A 311 13.71 -17.52 4.83
N MET A 312 14.94 -17.04 4.64
CA MET A 312 16.01 -17.75 3.94
C MET A 312 16.86 -18.63 4.86
N ASP A 313 16.60 -18.64 6.17
CA ASP A 313 17.25 -19.56 7.12
C ASP A 313 16.97 -21.01 6.70
N PRO A 314 17.98 -21.84 6.41
CA PRO A 314 17.80 -23.22 5.97
C PRO A 314 16.94 -24.08 6.90
N GLU A 315 16.95 -23.84 8.21
CA GLU A 315 16.12 -24.60 9.16
C GLU A 315 14.63 -24.26 9.04
N GLU A 316 14.30 -22.99 8.77
CA GLU A 316 12.92 -22.51 8.62
C GLU A 316 12.39 -22.65 7.20
N LEU A 317 13.27 -22.53 6.20
CA LEU A 317 12.96 -22.52 4.78
C LEU A 317 12.17 -23.76 4.34
N GLU A 318 12.48 -24.94 4.90
CA GLU A 318 11.70 -26.16 4.67
C GLU A 318 10.23 -25.96 5.05
N THR A 319 9.98 -25.48 6.26
CA THR A 319 8.62 -25.29 6.79
C THR A 319 7.88 -24.21 6.01
N ILE A 320 8.57 -23.11 5.67
CA ILE A 320 8.02 -21.97 4.93
C ILE A 320 7.59 -22.39 3.52
N ILE A 321 8.42 -23.16 2.80
CA ILE A 321 8.08 -23.64 1.45
C ILE A 321 6.85 -24.55 1.51
N LEU A 322 6.79 -25.47 2.47
CA LEU A 322 5.63 -26.37 2.64
C LEU A 322 4.35 -25.59 2.95
N GLN A 323 4.44 -24.57 3.81
CA GLN A 323 3.32 -23.69 4.11
C GLN A 323 2.86 -22.90 2.87
N ARG A 324 3.80 -22.31 2.12
CA ARG A 324 3.49 -21.57 0.88
C ARG A 324 2.84 -22.46 -0.18
N ILE A 325 3.22 -23.74 -0.29
CA ILE A 325 2.54 -24.71 -1.15
C ILE A 325 1.08 -24.87 -0.73
N MET A 326 0.80 -24.99 0.58
CA MET A 326 -0.56 -25.14 1.09
C MET A 326 -1.40 -23.89 0.83
N ASP A 327 -0.85 -22.70 1.09
CA ASP A 327 -1.56 -21.42 0.91
C ASP A 327 -1.89 -21.15 -0.57
N THR A 328 -0.92 -21.39 -1.46
CA THR A 328 -1.10 -21.20 -2.91
C THR A 328 -2.00 -22.26 -3.56
N THR A 329 -2.09 -23.47 -2.97
CA THR A 329 -3.01 -24.51 -3.44
C THR A 329 -4.47 -24.03 -3.45
N ALA A 330 -4.88 -23.26 -2.44
CA ALA A 330 -6.26 -22.71 -2.38
C ALA A 330 -6.56 -21.74 -3.54
N ALA A 331 -5.56 -20.97 -3.98
CA ALA A 331 -5.69 -20.08 -5.13
C ALA A 331 -5.86 -20.87 -6.44
N PHE A 332 -5.05 -21.91 -6.65
CA PHE A 332 -5.19 -22.79 -7.81
C PHE A 332 -6.53 -23.54 -7.81
N GLN A 333 -7.00 -24.03 -6.66
CA GLN A 333 -8.31 -24.66 -6.53
C GLN A 333 -9.44 -23.72 -7.00
N ARG A 334 -9.39 -22.44 -6.59
CA ARG A 334 -10.34 -21.43 -7.03
C ARG A 334 -10.24 -21.17 -8.54
N ALA A 335 -9.05 -21.08 -9.09
CA ALA A 335 -8.82 -20.88 -10.53
C ALA A 335 -9.36 -22.06 -11.38
N VAL A 336 -9.20 -23.29 -10.90
CA VAL A 336 -9.72 -24.50 -11.56
C VAL A 336 -11.25 -24.56 -11.44
N PHE A 337 -11.80 -24.28 -10.26
CA PHE A 337 -13.24 -24.27 -10.03
C PHE A 337 -13.96 -23.22 -10.88
N THR A 338 -13.36 -22.05 -11.06
CA THR A 338 -13.89 -20.96 -11.91
C THR A 338 -13.63 -21.17 -13.41
N GLY A 339 -12.90 -22.22 -13.79
CA GLY A 339 -12.59 -22.53 -15.19
C GLY A 339 -11.50 -21.66 -15.82
N GLN A 340 -10.73 -20.90 -15.02
CA GLN A 340 -9.60 -20.10 -15.49
C GLN A 340 -8.40 -20.98 -15.88
N LEU A 341 -8.20 -22.09 -15.18
CA LEU A 341 -7.21 -23.11 -15.49
C LEU A 341 -7.89 -24.36 -16.07
N THR A 342 -7.45 -24.78 -17.24
CA THR A 342 -7.96 -25.96 -17.97
C THR A 342 -6.83 -26.97 -18.19
N GLU A 343 -7.15 -28.17 -18.68
CA GLU A 343 -6.12 -29.20 -18.90
C GLU A 343 -5.12 -28.86 -20.01
N SER A 344 -5.50 -27.95 -20.92
CA SER A 344 -4.67 -27.50 -22.05
C SER A 344 -3.86 -26.23 -21.76
N SER A 345 -4.11 -25.54 -20.65
CA SER A 345 -3.34 -24.34 -20.28
C SER A 345 -2.04 -24.73 -19.57
N ASP A 346 -0.94 -24.06 -19.91
CA ASP A 346 0.29 -24.11 -19.12
C ASP A 346 0.09 -23.32 -17.82
N VAL A 347 0.38 -23.97 -16.70
CA VAL A 347 0.23 -23.39 -15.36
C VAL A 347 1.25 -22.27 -15.12
N VAL A 348 2.47 -22.42 -15.65
CA VAL A 348 3.53 -21.42 -15.46
C VAL A 348 3.18 -20.14 -16.21
N ASP A 349 2.68 -20.26 -17.44
CA ASP A 349 2.22 -19.09 -18.21
C ASP A 349 1.05 -18.40 -17.52
N HIS A 350 0.07 -19.17 -17.03
CA HIS A 350 -1.04 -18.61 -16.25
C HIS A 350 -0.56 -17.85 -15.01
N LEU A 351 0.49 -18.33 -14.33
CA LEU A 351 1.06 -17.68 -13.16
C LEU A 351 1.80 -16.40 -13.54
N MET A 352 2.59 -16.43 -14.63
CA MET A 352 3.38 -15.28 -15.09
C MET A 352 2.55 -14.19 -15.76
N GLU A 353 1.35 -14.50 -16.25
CA GLU A 353 0.41 -13.54 -16.83
C GLU A 353 -0.40 -12.77 -15.78
N GLN A 354 -0.27 -13.10 -14.49
CA GLN A 354 -0.97 -12.42 -13.41
C GLN A 354 -0.56 -10.94 -13.27
N ALA A 355 -1.49 -10.13 -12.78
CA ALA A 355 -1.30 -8.68 -12.67
C ALA A 355 -0.18 -8.28 -11.70
N ASN A 356 0.17 -9.13 -10.73
CA ASN A 356 1.24 -8.91 -9.74
C ASN A 356 2.64 -9.28 -10.24
N VAL A 357 2.78 -9.89 -11.41
CA VAL A 357 4.08 -10.33 -11.95
C VAL A 357 4.81 -9.18 -12.64
N VAL A 358 5.90 -8.72 -12.07
CA VAL A 358 6.71 -7.59 -12.53
C VAL A 358 7.98 -8.07 -13.23
N PRO A 359 8.48 -7.32 -14.24
CA PRO A 359 9.71 -7.67 -14.94
C PRO A 359 10.98 -7.37 -14.13
N ARG A 360 10.88 -6.49 -13.14
CA ARG A 360 11.97 -6.03 -12.27
C ARG A 360 11.37 -5.65 -10.91
N MET A 361 12.11 -5.91 -9.84
CA MET A 361 11.80 -5.48 -8.50
C MET A 361 12.65 -4.28 -8.16
N ASN A 362 12.01 -3.21 -7.70
CA ASN A 362 12.72 -2.03 -7.22
C ASN A 362 12.08 -1.64 -5.88
N PRO A 363 12.82 -1.77 -4.75
CA PRO A 363 12.26 -1.54 -3.42
C PRO A 363 11.70 -0.11 -3.28
N LEU A 364 12.32 0.89 -3.93
CA LEU A 364 11.83 2.27 -3.90
C LEU A 364 10.43 2.41 -4.51
N ILE A 365 10.16 1.70 -5.61
CA ILE A 365 8.86 1.71 -6.28
C ILE A 365 7.84 0.84 -5.54
N LEU A 366 8.27 -0.29 -4.98
CA LEU A 366 7.40 -1.27 -4.32
C LEU A 366 7.11 -0.92 -2.84
N ASN A 367 7.78 0.07 -2.27
CA ASN A 367 7.59 0.50 -0.88
C ASN A 367 6.11 0.80 -0.53
N THR A 368 5.72 0.39 0.67
CA THR A 368 4.40 0.60 1.28
C THR A 368 4.23 2.01 1.83
N ASP A 369 5.30 2.65 2.33
CA ASP A 369 5.24 4.07 2.74
C ASP A 369 5.28 4.98 1.51
N ARG A 370 4.09 5.44 1.09
CA ARG A 370 3.90 6.22 -0.13
C ARG A 370 3.57 7.66 0.21
N LYS A 371 4.45 8.58 -0.19
CA LYS A 371 4.26 10.03 -0.04
C LYS A 371 3.71 10.62 -1.33
N TYR A 372 2.72 11.51 -1.21
CA TYR A 372 2.05 12.14 -2.34
C TYR A 372 2.08 13.66 -2.25
N LEU A 373 2.21 14.31 -3.40
CA LEU A 373 2.05 15.76 -3.54
C LEU A 373 0.59 16.19 -3.38
N ASP A 374 0.36 17.27 -2.64
CA ASP A 374 -0.94 17.93 -2.63
C ASP A 374 -1.09 18.81 -3.89
N LEU A 375 -1.88 18.30 -4.85
CA LEU A 375 -2.15 18.97 -6.11
C LEU A 375 -3.51 19.70 -6.14
N THR A 376 -4.17 19.85 -4.99
CA THR A 376 -5.52 20.43 -4.88
C THR A 376 -5.51 21.96 -4.80
N GLY A 377 -4.33 22.59 -4.77
CA GLY A 377 -4.16 24.04 -4.70
C GLY A 377 -4.66 24.79 -5.93
N THR A 378 -5.20 25.98 -5.70
CA THR A 378 -5.54 26.96 -6.74
C THR A 378 -4.81 28.26 -6.42
N PRO A 379 -3.62 28.49 -6.99
CA PRO A 379 -2.77 29.60 -6.59
C PRO A 379 -3.40 30.91 -7.07
N VAL A 380 -3.37 31.93 -6.20
CA VAL A 380 -3.88 33.27 -6.51
C VAL A 380 -3.05 33.92 -7.63
N VAL A 381 -1.74 33.69 -7.62
CA VAL A 381 -0.80 34.15 -8.64
C VAL A 381 -0.03 32.97 -9.19
N ASP A 382 0.03 32.89 -10.52
CA ASP A 382 0.64 31.80 -11.27
C ASP A 382 2.01 32.22 -11.82
N ASP A 383 2.80 32.92 -11.00
CA ASP A 383 4.13 33.38 -11.38
C ASP A 383 5.22 32.59 -10.65
N TRP A 384 6.20 32.14 -11.43
CA TRP A 384 7.39 31.44 -10.98
C TRP A 384 8.66 32.13 -11.48
N GLU A 385 8.54 33.16 -12.31
CA GLU A 385 9.66 33.98 -12.80
C GLU A 385 10.11 34.92 -11.68
N ASP A 386 9.20 35.43 -10.85
CA ASP A 386 9.54 36.14 -9.61
C ASP A 386 9.78 35.16 -8.43
N THR A 387 11.06 34.91 -8.16
CA THR A 387 11.51 34.05 -7.04
C THR A 387 11.05 34.59 -5.68
N THR A 388 10.96 35.91 -5.51
CA THR A 388 10.58 36.50 -4.21
C THR A 388 9.12 36.24 -3.91
N MET A 389 8.24 36.44 -4.90
CA MET A 389 6.83 36.16 -4.80
C MET A 389 6.57 34.66 -4.58
N PHE A 390 7.29 33.81 -5.31
CA PHE A 390 7.19 32.36 -5.15
C PHE A 390 7.58 31.87 -3.75
N SER A 391 8.52 32.54 -3.09
CA SER A 391 9.00 32.16 -1.75
C SER A 391 7.91 32.26 -0.67
N TYR A 392 6.99 33.22 -0.79
CA TYR A 392 5.89 33.46 0.15
C TYR A 392 4.71 32.49 -0.03
N LEU A 393 4.68 31.72 -1.13
CA LEU A 393 3.62 30.74 -1.36
C LEU A 393 3.74 29.57 -0.38
N GLU A 394 2.59 29.07 0.07
CA GLU A 394 2.52 27.83 0.83
C GLU A 394 2.90 26.63 -0.05
N SER A 395 3.26 25.50 0.58
CA SER A 395 3.70 24.29 -0.15
C SER A 395 2.67 23.79 -1.18
N LYS A 396 1.38 23.92 -0.85
CA LYS A 396 0.25 23.56 -1.73
C LYS A 396 0.20 24.43 -2.97
N ASP A 397 0.34 25.74 -2.79
CA ASP A 397 0.31 26.71 -3.90
C ASP A 397 1.56 26.63 -4.76
N LYS A 398 2.75 26.43 -4.15
CA LYS A 398 4.00 26.16 -4.88
C LYS A 398 3.81 24.97 -5.84
N THR A 399 3.25 23.87 -5.35
CA THR A 399 2.99 22.67 -6.16
C THR A 399 2.00 22.98 -7.30
N ALA A 400 0.96 23.75 -7.02
CA ALA A 400 -0.04 24.10 -8.01
C ALA A 400 0.53 24.99 -9.14
N VAL A 401 1.38 25.98 -8.82
CA VAL A 401 2.09 26.82 -9.79
C VAL A 401 2.99 25.96 -10.68
N ILE A 402 3.82 25.10 -10.10
CA ILE A 402 4.68 24.17 -10.87
C ILE A 402 3.82 23.31 -11.80
N SER A 403 2.75 22.70 -11.29
CA SER A 403 1.88 21.80 -12.07
C SER A 403 1.23 22.48 -13.28
N LYS A 404 0.87 23.77 -13.15
CA LYS A 404 0.16 24.54 -14.17
C LYS A 404 1.09 25.06 -15.27
N ARG A 405 2.32 25.46 -14.89
CA ARG A 405 3.35 25.94 -15.82
C ARG A 405 4.11 24.80 -16.51
N MET A 406 4.10 23.60 -15.95
CA MET A 406 4.81 22.42 -16.48
C MET A 406 4.47 22.11 -17.95
N LYS A 407 5.49 21.75 -18.71
CA LYS A 407 5.39 21.26 -20.09
C LYS A 407 5.86 19.81 -20.13
N TYR A 408 5.30 19.04 -21.06
CA TYR A 408 5.46 17.59 -21.06
C TYR A 408 5.93 17.06 -22.41
N PHE A 409 6.86 16.10 -22.37
CA PHE A 409 7.18 15.23 -23.50
C PHE A 409 6.11 14.15 -23.64
N THR A 410 5.60 13.92 -24.86
CA THR A 410 4.64 12.85 -25.17
C THR A 410 4.94 12.23 -26.52
N ASN A 411 4.68 10.93 -26.67
CA ASN A 411 4.97 10.15 -27.89
C ASN A 411 3.84 10.15 -28.93
N GLY A 412 3.09 11.25 -29.03
CA GLY A 412 2.01 11.36 -29.99
C GLY A 412 1.45 12.78 -30.12
N ASP A 413 0.98 13.09 -31.33
CA ASP A 413 0.15 14.26 -31.65
C ASP A 413 -1.35 13.98 -31.40
N GLY A 414 -1.70 12.79 -30.89
CA GLY A 414 -3.07 12.39 -30.63
C GLY A 414 -3.73 13.19 -29.51
N ASP A 415 -4.95 13.64 -29.77
CA ASP A 415 -5.93 14.30 -28.88
C ASP A 415 -6.37 13.44 -27.66
N GLY A 416 -5.53 12.51 -27.20
CA GLY A 416 -5.86 11.53 -26.17
C GLY A 416 -5.54 11.98 -24.75
N VAL A 417 -6.44 11.67 -23.82
CA VAL A 417 -6.18 11.79 -22.37
C VAL A 417 -5.10 10.78 -21.94
N THR A 418 -3.99 11.27 -21.40
CA THR A 418 -2.92 10.44 -20.81
C THR A 418 -3.30 9.97 -19.42
N ALA A 419 -2.91 8.74 -19.06
CA ALA A 419 -3.23 8.16 -17.75
C ALA A 419 -2.12 8.45 -16.72
N VAL A 420 -0.86 8.44 -17.17
CA VAL A 420 0.31 8.52 -16.30
C VAL A 420 1.11 9.78 -16.63
N THR A 421 1.43 10.53 -15.59
CA THR A 421 2.27 11.72 -15.61
C THR A 421 3.47 11.49 -14.71
N MET A 422 4.68 11.56 -15.26
CA MET A 422 5.91 11.45 -14.49
C MET A 422 6.66 12.79 -14.48
N TRP A 423 7.16 13.24 -13.33
CA TRP A 423 8.11 14.35 -13.25
C TRP A 423 9.48 13.79 -12.85
N VAL A 424 10.51 14.16 -13.62
CA VAL A 424 11.90 13.82 -13.34
C VAL A 424 12.56 15.05 -12.72
N VAL A 425 13.09 14.88 -11.51
CA VAL A 425 13.81 15.90 -10.75
C VAL A 425 15.26 15.47 -10.66
N ALA A 426 16.19 16.24 -11.23
CA ALA A 426 17.62 15.96 -11.14
C ALA A 426 18.44 17.21 -11.46
N ASP A 427 19.75 17.13 -11.21
CA ASP A 427 20.74 18.05 -11.77
C ASP A 427 21.15 17.55 -13.16
N PHE A 428 20.68 18.22 -14.22
CA PHE A 428 20.93 17.77 -15.60
C PHE A 428 22.33 18.12 -16.13
N GLU A 429 23.12 18.88 -15.37
CA GLU A 429 24.54 19.06 -15.70
C GLU A 429 25.37 17.85 -15.24
N LYS A 430 24.89 17.08 -14.26
CA LYS A 430 25.52 15.83 -13.79
C LYS A 430 25.20 14.63 -14.68
N VAL A 431 26.16 13.72 -14.80
CA VAL A 431 26.04 12.47 -15.59
C VAL A 431 24.84 11.64 -15.15
N SER A 432 24.63 11.49 -13.84
CA SER A 432 23.53 10.71 -13.28
C SER A 432 22.16 11.27 -13.63
N GLY A 433 21.98 12.61 -13.52
CA GLY A 433 20.74 13.28 -13.91
C GLY A 433 20.44 13.20 -15.41
N ARG A 434 21.48 13.29 -16.25
CA ARG A 434 21.33 13.08 -17.71
C ARG A 434 20.90 11.66 -18.05
N LYS A 435 21.52 10.66 -17.41
CA LYS A 435 21.13 9.25 -17.58
C LYS A 435 19.67 9.01 -17.18
N LEU A 436 19.23 9.58 -16.05
CA LEU A 436 17.85 9.47 -15.57
C LEU A 436 16.84 10.03 -16.58
N LEU A 437 17.05 11.25 -17.07
CA LEU A 437 16.16 11.86 -18.06
C LEU A 437 16.22 11.14 -19.41
N LEU A 438 17.40 10.67 -19.83
CA LEU A 438 17.54 9.89 -21.06
C LEU A 438 16.73 8.58 -21.00
N ASN A 439 16.79 7.86 -19.88
CA ASN A 439 16.01 6.64 -19.65
C ASN A 439 14.50 6.94 -19.67
N ALA A 440 14.06 8.03 -19.04
CA ALA A 440 12.67 8.47 -19.07
C ALA A 440 12.20 8.78 -20.51
N LEU A 441 13.00 9.51 -21.29
CA LEU A 441 12.65 9.87 -22.68
C LEU A 441 12.67 8.67 -23.62
N LYS A 442 13.54 7.68 -23.40
CA LYS A 442 13.48 6.40 -24.12
C LYS A 442 12.17 5.68 -23.82
N HIS A 443 11.75 5.66 -22.56
CA HIS A 443 10.51 5.02 -22.13
C HIS A 443 9.25 5.69 -22.70
N VAL A 444 9.26 7.02 -22.81
CA VAL A 444 8.17 7.76 -23.50
C VAL A 444 8.01 7.28 -24.94
N LYS A 445 9.10 7.00 -25.67
CA LYS A 445 9.03 6.48 -27.05
C LYS A 445 8.43 5.07 -27.16
N SER A 446 8.53 4.25 -26.12
CA SER A 446 7.92 2.91 -26.09
C SER A 446 6.46 2.93 -25.61
N SER A 447 6.07 3.87 -24.73
CA SER A 447 4.69 3.93 -24.20
C SER A 447 3.89 5.14 -24.72
N PRO A 448 2.82 4.92 -25.52
CA PRO A 448 1.95 6.00 -26.03
C PRO A 448 1.01 6.60 -24.98
N GLY A 449 1.01 6.12 -23.73
CA GLY A 449 0.11 6.56 -22.65
C GLY A 449 0.76 7.49 -21.61
N LEU A 450 2.06 7.74 -21.72
CA LEU A 450 2.89 8.42 -20.74
C LEU A 450 3.24 9.85 -21.16
N ARG A 451 3.28 10.75 -20.17
CA ARG A 451 3.86 12.08 -20.34
C ARG A 451 4.91 12.38 -19.27
N VAL A 452 6.03 12.99 -19.67
CA VAL A 452 7.16 13.28 -18.77
C VAL A 452 7.40 14.78 -18.68
N GLY A 453 7.40 15.32 -17.45
CA GLY A 453 7.80 16.68 -17.11
C GLY A 453 9.19 16.69 -16.46
N VAL A 454 9.87 17.83 -16.49
CA VAL A 454 11.27 17.95 -16.08
C VAL A 454 11.46 19.16 -15.16
N ILE A 455 12.03 18.92 -13.98
CA ILE A 455 12.32 19.92 -12.95
C ILE A 455 13.81 19.85 -12.65
N ASP A 456 14.49 21.00 -12.69
CA ASP A 456 15.92 21.07 -12.40
C ASP A 456 16.17 21.29 -10.90
N ASN A 457 17.09 20.49 -10.34
CA ASN A 457 17.56 20.62 -8.95
C ASN A 457 19.09 20.71 -8.92
N PRO A 458 19.67 21.84 -9.37
CA PRO A 458 21.11 21.97 -9.51
C PRO A 458 21.81 21.91 -8.14
N SER A 459 23.01 21.33 -8.12
CA SER A 459 23.81 21.15 -6.89
C SER A 459 24.29 22.47 -6.29
N GLY A 460 24.43 23.51 -7.12
CA GLY A 460 24.85 24.85 -6.72
C GLY A 460 23.74 25.89 -6.86
N LYS A 461 24.09 27.17 -6.69
CA LYS A 461 23.16 28.27 -6.99
C LYS A 461 22.94 28.34 -8.51
N PRO A 462 21.69 28.38 -9.01
CA PRO A 462 21.41 28.53 -10.43
C PRO A 462 22.05 29.81 -11.00
N SER A 463 22.78 29.64 -12.10
CA SER A 463 23.45 30.64 -12.91
C SER A 463 23.32 30.28 -14.39
N GLU A 464 23.64 31.21 -15.29
CA GLU A 464 23.52 30.94 -16.72
C GLU A 464 24.47 29.83 -17.20
N ASP A 465 25.63 29.68 -16.55
CA ASP A 465 26.68 28.72 -16.91
C ASP A 465 26.40 27.29 -16.44
N ASN A 466 25.67 27.12 -15.33
CA ASN A 466 25.40 25.80 -14.72
C ASN A 466 23.96 25.30 -14.94
N THR A 467 23.23 25.91 -15.88
CA THR A 467 21.86 25.49 -16.25
C THR A 467 21.64 25.43 -17.76
N VAL A 468 22.73 25.41 -18.53
CA VAL A 468 22.74 25.50 -19.99
C VAL A 468 21.92 24.37 -20.61
N LEU A 469 22.11 23.13 -20.15
CA LEU A 469 21.41 21.97 -20.67
C LEU A 469 19.92 22.03 -20.36
N TYR A 470 19.56 22.36 -19.11
CA TYR A 470 18.16 22.46 -18.72
C TYR A 470 17.42 23.59 -19.46
N ARG A 471 18.04 24.77 -19.59
CA ARG A 471 17.48 25.89 -20.37
C ARG A 471 17.25 25.51 -21.83
N ALA A 472 18.15 24.74 -22.44
CA ALA A 472 17.99 24.24 -23.80
C ALA A 472 16.85 23.21 -23.91
N VAL A 473 16.76 22.27 -22.97
CA VAL A 473 15.64 21.32 -22.92
C VAL A 473 14.31 22.06 -22.77
N TRP A 474 14.24 23.06 -21.89
CA TRP A 474 13.03 23.85 -21.67
C TRP A 474 12.66 24.74 -22.88
N ALA A 475 13.65 25.39 -23.51
CA ALA A 475 13.44 26.16 -24.74
C ALA A 475 12.87 25.28 -25.86
N SER A 476 13.32 24.03 -25.96
CA SER A 476 12.81 23.06 -26.94
C SER A 476 11.35 22.70 -26.69
N LEU A 477 10.94 22.51 -25.43
CA LEU A 477 9.55 22.23 -25.05
C LEU A 477 8.60 23.40 -25.34
N LEU A 478 9.10 24.64 -25.33
CA LEU A 478 8.30 25.83 -25.58
C LEU A 478 8.14 26.16 -27.07
N THR A 479 9.14 25.84 -27.89
CA THR A 479 9.23 26.30 -29.28
C THR A 479 8.95 25.22 -30.32
N GLN A 480 9.25 23.96 -30.00
CA GLN A 480 9.22 22.86 -30.98
C GLN A 480 7.95 22.00 -30.84
N LYS A 481 7.64 21.25 -31.91
CA LYS A 481 6.64 20.18 -31.85
C LYS A 481 7.13 19.07 -30.90
N LYS A 482 6.19 18.38 -30.24
CA LYS A 482 6.50 17.43 -29.15
C LYS A 482 7.50 16.34 -29.53
N LYS A 483 7.38 15.76 -30.74
CA LYS A 483 8.29 14.73 -31.24
C LYS A 483 9.71 15.26 -31.46
N ALA A 484 9.83 16.42 -32.11
CA ALA A 484 11.12 17.07 -32.36
C ALA A 484 11.81 17.50 -31.04
N ALA A 485 11.04 18.00 -30.06
CA ALA A 485 11.54 18.34 -28.74
C ALA A 485 12.12 17.12 -28.00
N ALA A 486 11.41 15.98 -28.02
CA ALA A 486 11.87 14.75 -27.37
C ALA A 486 13.14 14.17 -28.02
N GLU A 487 13.21 14.15 -29.35
CA GLU A 487 14.40 13.71 -30.08
C GLU A 487 15.60 14.64 -29.83
N PHE A 488 15.37 15.96 -29.76
CA PHE A 488 16.41 16.94 -29.51
C PHE A 488 16.95 16.83 -28.09
N ALA A 489 16.07 16.70 -27.10
CA ALA A 489 16.47 16.46 -25.71
C ALA A 489 17.30 15.17 -25.57
N GLN A 490 16.93 14.09 -26.27
CA GLN A 490 17.74 12.86 -26.27
C GLN A 490 19.13 13.05 -26.87
N LYS A 491 19.27 13.86 -27.93
CA LYS A 491 20.58 14.20 -28.51
C LYS A 491 21.42 14.99 -27.52
N LEU A 492 20.85 16.04 -26.90
CA LEU A 492 21.53 16.91 -25.94
C LEU A 492 22.03 16.16 -24.70
N LEU A 493 21.27 15.18 -24.20
CA LEU A 493 21.61 14.44 -22.98
C LEU A 493 22.69 13.38 -23.17
N LYS A 494 23.14 13.11 -24.41
CA LYS A 494 24.26 12.20 -24.69
C LYS A 494 25.59 12.85 -24.28
N GLU A 495 26.51 12.02 -23.81
CA GLU A 495 27.85 12.47 -23.37
C GLU A 495 28.61 13.19 -24.49
N GLU A 496 28.51 12.70 -25.73
CA GLU A 496 29.10 13.32 -26.92
C GLU A 496 28.71 14.80 -27.09
N SER A 497 27.41 15.12 -26.90
CA SER A 497 26.93 16.49 -27.05
C SER A 497 27.41 17.39 -25.92
N SER A 498 27.54 16.84 -24.70
CA SER A 498 28.10 17.59 -23.58
C SER A 498 29.58 17.92 -23.75
N LEU A 499 30.37 17.01 -24.33
CA LEU A 499 31.77 17.26 -24.67
C LEU A 499 31.90 18.34 -25.74
N LEU A 500 31.04 18.32 -26.77
CA LEU A 500 31.02 19.35 -27.81
C LEU A 500 30.65 20.74 -27.26
N LEU A 501 29.75 20.80 -26.27
CA LEU A 501 29.40 22.05 -25.59
C LEU A 501 30.55 22.58 -24.72
N GLN A 502 31.27 21.70 -24.02
CA GLN A 502 32.49 22.07 -23.29
C GLN A 502 33.61 22.56 -24.21
N GLN A 503 33.65 22.08 -25.46
CA GLN A 503 34.59 22.54 -26.50
C GLN A 503 34.18 23.86 -27.18
N GLY A 504 33.06 24.48 -26.76
CA GLY A 504 32.65 25.81 -27.24
C GLY A 504 31.74 25.80 -28.49
N THR A 505 31.15 24.65 -28.84
CA THR A 505 30.18 24.57 -29.95
C THR A 505 28.90 25.36 -29.62
N LYS A 506 28.36 26.13 -30.58
CA LYS A 506 27.12 26.87 -30.34
C LYS A 506 25.91 25.93 -30.33
N MET A 507 24.94 26.19 -29.46
CA MET A 507 23.70 25.40 -29.34
C MET A 507 22.92 25.26 -30.65
N LYS A 508 23.03 26.23 -31.57
CA LYS A 508 22.40 26.20 -32.90
C LYS A 508 22.94 25.07 -33.78
N ASP A 509 24.21 24.72 -33.63
CA ASP A 509 24.90 23.71 -34.45
C ASP A 509 24.50 22.28 -34.05
N LEU A 510 23.91 22.12 -32.86
CA LEU A 510 23.36 20.86 -32.37
C LEU A 510 21.92 20.60 -32.86
N GLY A 511 21.33 21.56 -33.59
CA GLY A 511 19.98 21.45 -34.16
C GLY A 511 19.74 20.21 -35.01
N MET A 512 18.46 19.84 -35.18
CA MET A 512 18.04 18.70 -36.01
C MET A 512 17.09 19.14 -37.12
N GLN A 513 16.96 18.31 -38.17
CA GLN A 513 15.99 18.55 -39.25
C GLN A 513 14.56 18.59 -38.70
N GLY A 514 13.81 19.65 -39.05
CA GLY A 514 12.43 19.85 -38.64
C GLY A 514 12.23 20.72 -37.40
N MET A 515 13.31 21.26 -36.81
CA MET A 515 13.22 22.25 -35.74
C MET A 515 13.17 23.69 -36.29
N ASP A 516 12.39 24.55 -35.63
CA ASP A 516 12.48 26.00 -35.79
C ASP A 516 13.64 26.53 -34.94
N LEU A 517 14.83 26.59 -35.56
CA LEU A 517 16.06 26.98 -34.89
C LEU A 517 16.07 28.46 -34.46
N ASP A 518 15.40 29.33 -35.20
CA ASP A 518 15.39 30.77 -34.91
C ASP A 518 14.45 31.09 -33.74
N ALA A 519 13.29 30.42 -33.65
CA ALA A 519 12.41 30.52 -32.49
C ALA A 519 13.09 29.93 -31.24
N PHE A 520 13.78 28.80 -31.38
CA PHE A 520 14.54 28.16 -30.31
C PHE A 520 15.63 29.08 -29.75
N GLU A 521 16.47 29.64 -30.64
CA GLU A 521 17.60 30.50 -30.24
C GLU A 521 17.11 31.77 -29.53
N LYS A 522 16.07 32.43 -30.05
CA LYS A 522 15.44 33.56 -29.36
C LYS A 522 14.94 33.20 -27.98
N LYS A 523 14.27 32.04 -27.84
CA LYS A 523 13.70 31.65 -26.54
C LYS A 523 14.79 31.23 -25.55
N PHE A 524 15.80 30.50 -26.00
CA PHE A 524 16.94 30.10 -25.18
C PHE A 524 17.67 31.32 -24.59
N ASN A 525 17.95 32.33 -25.41
CA ASN A 525 18.65 33.55 -24.98
C ASN A 525 17.79 34.46 -24.08
N THR A 526 16.46 34.31 -24.08
CA THR A 526 15.54 35.11 -23.25
C THR A 526 15.06 34.39 -21.99
N LEU A 527 15.41 33.12 -21.81
CA LEU A 527 15.05 32.38 -20.59
C LEU A 527 15.98 32.78 -19.45
N GLU A 528 15.43 33.53 -18.49
CA GLU A 528 16.10 33.91 -17.26
C GLU A 528 16.27 32.72 -16.30
N VAL A 529 17.13 32.87 -15.29
CA VAL A 529 17.48 31.81 -14.34
C VAL A 529 16.52 31.75 -13.14
N ASP A 530 15.69 32.78 -12.93
CA ASP A 530 14.87 32.91 -11.73
C ASP A 530 13.79 31.84 -11.61
N PHE A 531 13.23 31.35 -12.72
CA PHE A 531 12.29 30.21 -12.65
C PHE A 531 12.97 28.91 -12.18
N ILE A 532 14.27 28.73 -12.44
CA ILE A 532 15.06 27.59 -11.97
C ILE A 532 15.31 27.73 -10.46
N ARG A 533 15.51 28.96 -9.96
CA ARG A 533 15.59 29.23 -8.51
C ARG A 533 14.28 28.88 -7.81
N SER A 534 13.14 29.24 -8.40
CA SER A 534 11.81 28.83 -7.91
C SER A 534 11.65 27.31 -7.89
N GLN A 535 12.13 26.59 -8.92
CA GLN A 535 12.15 25.12 -8.93
C GLN A 535 13.05 24.52 -7.85
N GLN A 536 14.23 25.09 -7.62
CA GLN A 536 15.11 24.66 -6.54
C GLN A 536 14.47 24.86 -5.16
N MET A 537 13.75 25.98 -4.95
CA MET A 537 12.96 26.21 -3.74
C MET A 537 11.83 25.19 -3.59
N PHE A 538 11.14 24.85 -4.67
CA PHE A 538 10.12 23.79 -4.67
C PHE A 538 10.71 22.44 -4.24
N CYS A 539 11.88 22.08 -4.78
CA CYS A 539 12.58 20.84 -4.41
C CYS A 539 12.94 20.81 -2.92
N ARG A 540 13.39 21.93 -2.35
CA ARG A 540 13.75 22.03 -0.93
C ARG A 540 12.52 22.06 -0.01
N ASP A 541 11.56 22.93 -0.30
CA ASP A 541 10.46 23.23 0.61
C ASP A 541 9.36 22.16 0.55
N VAL A 542 9.04 21.65 -0.64
CA VAL A 542 7.95 20.69 -0.87
C VAL A 542 8.48 19.25 -0.93
N LEU A 543 9.44 18.98 -1.81
CA LEU A 543 9.98 17.61 -1.98
C LEU A 543 10.97 17.21 -0.87
N LYS A 544 11.41 18.16 -0.04
CA LYS A 544 12.41 17.95 1.03
C LYS A 544 13.75 17.39 0.52
N LEU A 545 14.11 17.73 -0.71
CA LEU A 545 15.36 17.33 -1.36
C LEU A 545 16.48 18.32 -1.06
N ARG A 546 17.71 17.80 -0.95
CA ARG A 546 18.93 18.61 -0.94
C ARG A 546 19.30 19.02 -2.38
N PRO A 547 20.05 20.12 -2.59
CA PRO A 547 20.56 20.49 -3.91
C PRO A 547 21.32 19.33 -4.56
N GLY A 548 21.01 19.02 -5.83
CA GLY A 548 21.65 17.93 -6.58
C GLY A 548 21.08 16.53 -6.35
N GLN A 549 20.17 16.34 -5.39
CA GLN A 549 19.48 15.05 -5.21
C GLN A 549 18.44 14.81 -6.30
N GLN A 550 18.24 13.54 -6.62
CA GLN A 550 17.34 13.07 -7.67
C GLN A 550 16.02 12.58 -7.07
N ALA A 551 14.94 12.72 -7.84
CA ALA A 551 13.65 12.14 -7.52
C ALA A 551 12.84 11.88 -8.80
N VAL A 552 11.96 10.89 -8.72
CA VAL A 552 10.94 10.64 -9.74
C VAL A 552 9.57 10.74 -9.09
N ILE A 553 8.66 11.46 -9.72
CA ILE A 553 7.29 11.64 -9.21
C ILE A 553 6.33 11.03 -10.23
N SER A 554 5.46 10.09 -9.84
CA SER A 554 4.44 9.49 -10.72
C SER A 554 3.04 9.79 -10.20
N ASN A 555 2.22 10.50 -10.98
CA ASN A 555 0.88 10.97 -10.59
C ASN A 555 0.84 11.51 -9.13
N GLY A 556 1.83 12.35 -8.80
CA GLY A 556 1.96 12.94 -7.47
C GLY A 556 2.68 12.05 -6.43
N ARG A 557 2.82 10.74 -6.63
CA ARG A 557 3.62 9.86 -5.76
C ARG A 557 5.10 10.23 -5.87
N ILE A 558 5.76 10.52 -4.75
CA ILE A 558 7.16 10.92 -4.67
C ILE A 558 8.03 9.69 -4.41
N LEU A 559 9.00 9.42 -5.30
CA LEU A 559 10.02 8.40 -5.13
C LEU A 559 11.36 9.09 -4.85
N CYS A 560 11.70 9.24 -3.58
CA CYS A 560 12.95 9.87 -3.14
C CYS A 560 13.26 9.57 -1.67
N PRO A 561 14.51 9.83 -1.22
CA PRO A 561 15.70 10.15 -2.01
C PRO A 561 16.29 8.90 -2.68
N PHE A 562 16.92 9.07 -3.84
CA PHE A 562 17.74 8.01 -4.43
C PHE A 562 19.07 7.92 -3.67
N GLU A 563 19.57 6.71 -3.43
CA GLU A 563 20.91 6.54 -2.89
C GLU A 563 21.98 6.92 -3.94
N GLU A 564 23.20 7.27 -3.52
CA GLU A 564 24.23 7.81 -4.43
C GLU A 564 24.63 6.83 -5.56
N GLN A 565 24.42 5.53 -5.36
CA GLN A 565 24.71 4.47 -6.35
C GLN A 565 23.45 3.88 -7.00
N GLU A 566 22.27 4.38 -6.67
CA GLU A 566 21.02 3.82 -7.18
C GLU A 566 20.78 4.27 -8.63
N GLU A 567 20.79 3.31 -9.57
CA GLU A 567 20.50 3.56 -10.98
C GLU A 567 19.04 3.26 -11.32
N PHE A 568 18.32 4.27 -11.79
CA PHE A 568 16.94 4.12 -12.26
C PHE A 568 16.93 3.87 -13.78
N THR A 569 16.57 2.65 -14.18
CA THR A 569 16.65 2.19 -15.57
C THR A 569 15.33 2.37 -16.33
N MET A 570 15.30 1.96 -17.60
CA MET A 570 14.08 1.99 -18.42
C MET A 570 13.01 1.02 -17.90
N GLU A 571 13.44 -0.12 -17.39
CA GLU A 571 12.60 -1.15 -16.77
C GLU A 571 11.93 -0.63 -15.50
N ASP A 572 12.62 0.21 -14.72
CA ASP A 572 12.04 0.87 -13.53
C ASP A 572 10.91 1.85 -13.92
N PHE A 573 11.08 2.61 -15.01
CA PHE A 573 10.00 3.45 -15.54
C PHE A 573 8.81 2.62 -16.02
N HIS A 574 9.06 1.46 -16.64
CA HIS A 574 8.00 0.55 -17.06
C HIS A 574 7.24 -0.06 -15.86
N LEU A 575 7.97 -0.48 -14.81
CA LEU A 575 7.40 -0.95 -13.55
C LEU A 575 6.51 0.12 -12.91
N LEU A 576 7.04 1.35 -12.78
CA LEU A 576 6.32 2.47 -12.19
C LEU A 576 5.05 2.81 -12.97
N GLU A 577 5.13 2.83 -14.30
CA GLU A 577 3.97 3.04 -15.16
C GLU A 577 2.90 1.96 -14.94
N ARG A 578 3.29 0.69 -14.92
CA ARG A 578 2.37 -0.44 -14.74
C ARG A 578 1.65 -0.37 -13.39
N ILE A 579 2.37 -0.06 -12.31
CA ILE A 579 1.80 0.07 -10.96
C ILE A 579 0.84 1.26 -10.88
N THR A 580 1.21 2.41 -11.46
CA THR A 580 0.32 3.58 -11.48
C THR A 580 -0.94 3.30 -12.31
N LEU A 581 -0.82 2.62 -13.46
CA LEU A 581 -1.95 2.22 -14.31
C LEU A 581 -2.91 1.25 -13.61
N SER A 582 -2.38 0.16 -13.06
CA SER A 582 -3.18 -0.91 -12.41
C SER A 582 -3.84 -0.46 -11.11
N GLY A 583 -3.26 0.54 -10.44
CA GLY A 583 -3.79 1.09 -9.19
C GLY A 583 -5.13 1.79 -9.35
N SER A 584 -5.08 3.06 -9.75
CA SER A 584 -6.27 3.91 -9.92
C SER A 584 -6.26 4.73 -11.20
N ALA A 585 -5.11 4.97 -11.83
CA ALA A 585 -5.02 5.93 -12.93
C ALA A 585 -5.88 5.55 -14.15
N GLU A 586 -5.97 4.25 -14.49
CA GLU A 586 -6.81 3.80 -15.61
C GLU A 586 -8.30 4.00 -15.31
N LYS A 587 -8.73 3.66 -14.09
CA LYS A 587 -10.13 3.83 -13.64
C LYS A 587 -10.51 5.31 -13.57
N VAL A 588 -9.62 6.15 -13.04
CA VAL A 588 -9.79 7.61 -12.97
C VAL A 588 -9.86 8.19 -14.39
N LYS A 589 -8.96 7.81 -15.30
CA LYS A 589 -8.99 8.23 -16.70
C LYS A 589 -10.31 7.87 -17.39
N ALA A 590 -10.85 6.67 -17.16
CA ALA A 590 -12.13 6.26 -17.71
C ALA A 590 -13.28 7.18 -17.24
N LYS A 591 -13.29 7.58 -15.96
CA LYS A 591 -14.29 8.51 -15.41
C LYS A 591 -14.10 9.94 -15.87
N VAL A 592 -12.87 10.44 -15.92
CA VAL A 592 -12.57 11.81 -16.38
C VAL A 592 -12.92 11.97 -17.86
N LYS A 593 -12.71 10.95 -18.70
CA LYS A 593 -13.14 10.98 -20.11
C LYS A 593 -14.65 11.19 -20.27
N GLN A 594 -15.46 10.65 -19.36
CA GLN A 594 -16.92 10.83 -19.38
C GLN A 594 -17.35 12.27 -19.08
N MET A 595 -16.47 13.11 -18.53
CA MET A 595 -16.74 14.52 -18.22
C MET A 595 -16.60 15.45 -19.45
N GLY A 596 -16.13 14.95 -20.60
CA GLY A 596 -16.08 15.72 -21.85
C GLY A 596 -15.09 16.90 -21.86
N MET A 597 -14.04 16.85 -21.03
CA MET A 597 -13.04 17.92 -20.93
C MET A 597 -11.98 17.88 -22.06
N LYS A 598 -11.30 19.01 -22.31
CA LYS A 598 -10.18 19.07 -23.27
C LYS A 598 -9.06 18.09 -22.87
N PRO A 599 -8.37 17.41 -23.81
CA PRO A 599 -7.42 16.34 -23.49
C PRO A 599 -6.29 16.73 -22.52
N LYS A 600 -5.77 17.95 -22.65
CA LYS A 600 -4.73 18.48 -21.75
C LYS A 600 -5.25 18.66 -20.31
N GLN A 601 -6.41 19.31 -20.17
CA GLN A 601 -7.05 19.54 -18.87
C GLN A 601 -7.51 18.23 -18.23
N ALA A 602 -8.01 17.30 -19.04
CA ALA A 602 -8.38 15.96 -18.59
C ALA A 602 -7.16 15.18 -18.06
N SER A 603 -6.01 15.26 -18.76
CA SER A 603 -4.78 14.59 -18.30
C SER A 603 -4.24 15.20 -16.99
N ASP A 604 -4.30 16.52 -16.86
CA ASP A 604 -3.95 17.20 -15.61
C ASP A 604 -4.90 16.80 -14.49
N LEU A 605 -6.21 16.74 -14.76
CA LEU A 605 -7.20 16.31 -13.77
C LEU A 605 -6.99 14.86 -13.34
N VAL A 606 -6.66 13.95 -14.27
CA VAL A 606 -6.34 12.54 -13.95
C VAL A 606 -5.17 12.49 -12.98
N MET A 607 -4.08 13.20 -13.24
CA MET A 607 -2.91 13.26 -12.34
C MET A 607 -3.31 13.76 -10.94
N LYS A 608 -4.09 14.83 -10.86
CA LYS A 608 -4.49 15.45 -9.58
C LYS A 608 -5.43 14.59 -8.76
N VAL A 609 -6.43 13.98 -9.41
CA VAL A 609 -7.40 13.09 -8.75
C VAL A 609 -6.72 11.80 -8.32
N ASP A 610 -5.86 11.23 -9.16
CA ASP A 610 -5.12 10.00 -8.85
C ASP A 610 -4.21 10.19 -7.63
N ALA A 611 -3.48 11.32 -7.56
CA ALA A 611 -2.68 11.69 -6.40
C ALA A 611 -3.52 11.81 -5.13
N LEU A 612 -4.68 12.49 -5.21
CA LEU A 612 -5.55 12.72 -4.07
C LEU A 612 -6.14 11.42 -3.53
N LEU A 613 -6.66 10.55 -4.41
CA LEU A 613 -7.28 9.29 -4.01
C LEU A 613 -6.24 8.29 -3.49
N SER A 614 -5.05 8.27 -4.07
CA SER A 614 -3.97 7.36 -3.66
C SER A 614 -3.26 7.80 -2.38
N ALA A 615 -3.35 9.08 -2.00
CA ALA A 615 -2.77 9.61 -0.76
C ALA A 615 -3.56 9.22 0.49
N VAL A 616 -4.78 8.73 0.32
CA VAL A 616 -5.65 8.32 1.43
C VAL A 616 -5.24 6.91 1.85
N PRO A 617 -5.01 6.66 3.16
CA PRO A 617 -4.68 5.32 3.62
C PRO A 617 -5.78 4.32 3.29
N LYS A 618 -5.41 3.03 3.21
CA LYS A 618 -6.32 1.91 2.90
C LYS A 618 -7.52 1.98 3.86
N GLY A 619 -8.69 2.31 3.32
CA GLY A 619 -9.96 2.26 4.03
C GLY A 619 -10.76 1.02 3.64
N GLU A 620 -11.79 0.70 4.41
CA GLU A 620 -12.71 -0.37 4.06
C GLU A 620 -13.36 -0.16 2.69
N VAL A 621 -13.80 -1.27 2.07
CA VAL A 621 -14.46 -1.23 0.77
C VAL A 621 -15.75 -0.43 0.87
N ARG A 622 -15.83 0.68 0.12
CA ARG A 622 -17.04 1.51 0.07
C ARG A 622 -18.20 0.75 -0.56
N ARG A 623 -19.34 0.71 0.14
CA ARG A 623 -20.58 0.07 -0.32
C ARG A 623 -21.62 1.12 -0.74
N ASP A 624 -22.38 0.80 -1.78
CA ASP A 624 -23.50 1.66 -2.20
C ASP A 624 -24.80 1.14 -1.59
N VAL A 625 -25.35 1.90 -0.65
CA VAL A 625 -26.61 1.57 0.02
C VAL A 625 -27.72 2.35 -0.66
N SER A 626 -28.60 1.63 -1.36
CA SER A 626 -29.79 2.23 -1.97
C SER A 626 -31.03 1.48 -1.51
N PHE A 627 -32.10 2.23 -1.23
CA PHE A 627 -33.38 1.68 -0.84
C PHE A 627 -34.53 2.54 -1.36
N LYS A 628 -35.72 1.94 -1.46
CA LYS A 628 -36.93 2.68 -1.81
C LYS A 628 -37.27 3.66 -0.69
N ASN A 629 -37.52 4.93 -1.03
CA ASN A 629 -37.56 6.04 -0.09
C ASN A 629 -38.91 6.80 -0.08
N THR A 630 -40.01 6.09 -0.28
CA THR A 630 -41.34 6.71 -0.42
C THR A 630 -42.00 7.04 0.92
N GLN A 631 -41.90 6.17 1.92
CA GLN A 631 -42.55 6.36 3.22
C GLN A 631 -41.72 5.92 4.43
N SER A 632 -40.74 5.03 4.25
CA SER A 632 -40.03 4.36 5.37
C SER A 632 -38.69 5.00 5.76
N VAL A 633 -38.21 5.97 4.98
CA VAL A 633 -36.88 6.56 5.11
C VAL A 633 -36.98 8.01 5.54
N LEU A 634 -36.25 8.38 6.58
CA LEU A 634 -36.02 9.78 6.93
C LEU A 634 -34.90 10.34 6.06
N GLN A 635 -35.17 11.43 5.35
CA GLN A 635 -34.18 12.12 4.52
C GLN A 635 -34.01 13.56 4.96
N LEU A 636 -32.77 13.96 5.20
CA LEU A 636 -32.35 15.35 5.37
C LEU A 636 -31.47 15.74 4.19
N SER A 637 -31.87 16.80 3.50
CA SER A 637 -31.11 17.32 2.35
C SER A 637 -29.89 18.13 2.84
N PRO A 638 -28.75 18.01 2.16
CA PRO A 638 -27.58 18.84 2.43
C PRO A 638 -27.81 20.28 1.97
N ARG A 639 -26.95 21.19 2.42
CA ARG A 639 -26.85 22.55 1.88
C ARG A 639 -26.28 22.50 0.45
N GLU A 640 -26.87 23.28 -0.46
CA GLU A 640 -26.48 23.30 -1.86
C GLU A 640 -25.13 24.01 -2.06
N ASN A 641 -24.37 23.59 -3.08
CA ASN A 641 -23.05 24.13 -3.47
C ASN A 641 -21.91 24.03 -2.46
N GLU A 642 -22.16 23.49 -1.27
CA GLU A 642 -21.14 23.15 -0.28
C GLU A 642 -20.73 21.68 -0.40
N VAL A 643 -19.55 21.36 0.16
CA VAL A 643 -19.14 19.98 0.36
C VAL A 643 -20.07 19.35 1.41
N PHE A 644 -20.51 18.12 1.19
CA PHE A 644 -21.34 17.39 2.14
C PHE A 644 -20.90 15.94 2.28
N TYR A 645 -21.22 15.35 3.43
CA TYR A 645 -21.05 13.93 3.72
C TYR A 645 -22.34 13.16 3.39
N ASP A 646 -22.23 12.03 2.71
CA ASP A 646 -23.37 11.13 2.46
C ASP A 646 -23.44 10.11 3.60
N VAL A 647 -24.39 10.30 4.52
CA VAL A 647 -24.54 9.48 5.72
C VAL A 647 -25.78 8.61 5.58
N VAL A 648 -25.60 7.30 5.63
CA VAL A 648 -26.69 6.32 5.60
C VAL A 648 -26.69 5.52 6.88
N ALA A 649 -27.78 5.57 7.63
CA ALA A 649 -27.96 4.80 8.86
C ALA A 649 -29.11 3.81 8.69
N ILE A 650 -28.84 2.54 8.95
CA ILE A 650 -29.83 1.45 8.98
C ILE A 650 -29.98 1.08 10.45
N LEU A 651 -31.16 1.30 11.03
CA LEU A 651 -31.32 1.20 12.48
C LEU A 651 -32.68 0.63 12.84
N ASP A 652 -32.71 -0.25 13.84
CA ASP A 652 -33.94 -0.51 14.58
C ASP A 652 -33.97 0.42 15.81
N PRO A 653 -34.96 1.33 15.94
CA PRO A 653 -35.07 2.24 17.08
C PRO A 653 -35.11 1.54 18.45
N LEU A 654 -35.37 0.23 18.48
CA LEU A 654 -35.45 -0.58 19.68
C LEU A 654 -34.15 -1.34 19.99
N THR A 655 -33.01 -0.90 19.48
CA THR A 655 -31.70 -1.51 19.78
C THR A 655 -30.73 -0.53 20.44
N ARG A 656 -29.65 -1.06 21.03
CA ARG A 656 -28.64 -0.25 21.73
C ARG A 656 -27.87 0.64 20.77
N GLU A 657 -27.65 0.15 19.56
CA GLU A 657 -26.98 0.88 18.48
C GLU A 657 -27.78 2.14 18.14
N ALA A 658 -29.11 2.06 18.08
CA ALA A 658 -29.95 3.24 17.86
C ALA A 658 -29.86 4.27 19.01
N GLN A 659 -29.72 3.83 20.26
CA GLN A 659 -29.53 4.73 21.41
C GLN A 659 -28.22 5.56 21.28
N LYS A 660 -27.16 4.94 20.77
CA LYS A 660 -25.86 5.57 20.46
C LYS A 660 -25.95 6.46 19.21
N ILE A 661 -26.30 5.89 18.06
CA ILE A 661 -26.26 6.56 16.75
C ILE A 661 -27.21 7.74 16.70
N SER A 662 -28.39 7.65 17.31
CA SER A 662 -29.36 8.75 17.27
C SER A 662 -28.78 10.07 17.79
N SER A 663 -27.98 10.02 18.87
CA SER A 663 -27.33 11.22 19.43
C SER A 663 -26.17 11.67 18.57
N LEU A 664 -25.36 10.72 18.07
CA LEU A 664 -24.26 11.01 17.15
C LEU A 664 -24.74 11.70 15.87
N LEU A 665 -25.80 11.21 15.23
CA LEU A 665 -26.36 11.79 14.01
C LEU A 665 -26.88 13.22 14.22
N ILE A 666 -27.45 13.51 15.39
CA ILE A 666 -27.90 14.86 15.74
C ILE A 666 -26.69 15.80 15.79
N VAL A 667 -25.64 15.43 16.51
CA VAL A 667 -24.41 16.22 16.61
C VAL A 667 -23.75 16.38 15.23
N LEU A 668 -23.60 15.29 14.48
CA LEU A 668 -23.03 15.33 13.13
C LEU A 668 -23.81 16.25 12.19
N SER A 669 -25.14 16.24 12.25
CA SER A 669 -25.98 17.12 11.42
C SER A 669 -25.84 18.62 11.74
N GLN A 670 -25.32 18.95 12.92
CA GLN A 670 -25.06 20.33 13.35
C GLN A 670 -23.64 20.76 13.01
N VAL A 671 -22.66 19.87 13.20
CA VAL A 671 -21.23 20.17 13.03
C VAL A 671 -20.82 20.18 11.56
N VAL A 672 -21.32 19.23 10.75
CA VAL A 672 -20.95 19.09 9.33
C VAL A 672 -22.17 19.14 8.41
N ASN A 673 -21.96 19.55 7.15
CA ASN A 673 -23.00 19.50 6.15
C ASN A 673 -23.24 18.04 5.72
N VAL A 674 -24.41 17.48 6.04
CA VAL A 674 -24.74 16.08 5.79
C VAL A 674 -25.94 15.92 4.88
N LYS A 675 -25.86 14.94 3.98
CA LYS A 675 -27.01 14.31 3.35
C LYS A 675 -27.30 13.05 4.16
N LEU A 676 -28.34 13.09 4.99
CA LEU A 676 -28.67 12.00 5.90
C LEU A 676 -29.84 11.17 5.36
N GLN A 677 -29.66 9.85 5.34
CA GLN A 677 -30.74 8.89 5.08
C GLN A 677 -30.80 7.88 6.23
N VAL A 678 -31.91 7.87 6.97
CA VAL A 678 -32.13 6.89 8.05
C VAL A 678 -33.25 5.93 7.65
N PHE A 679 -32.91 4.65 7.53
CA PHE A 679 -33.86 3.57 7.28
C PHE A 679 -34.15 2.81 8.57
N MET A 680 -35.44 2.68 8.91
CA MET A 680 -35.88 1.96 10.11
C MET A 680 -35.98 0.45 9.82
N ASN A 681 -34.98 -0.31 10.24
CA ASN A 681 -34.83 -1.75 10.00
C ASN A 681 -35.44 -2.62 11.11
N CYS A 682 -36.72 -2.41 11.41
CA CYS A 682 -37.34 -2.99 12.59
C CYS A 682 -37.58 -4.52 12.49
N ARG A 683 -37.44 -5.22 13.62
CA ARG A 683 -37.89 -6.63 13.74
C ARG A 683 -39.42 -6.73 13.72
N ALA A 684 -39.95 -7.69 12.95
CA ALA A 684 -41.38 -7.90 12.81
C ALA A 684 -42.05 -8.53 14.05
N LYS A 685 -41.29 -9.31 14.82
CA LYS A 685 -41.76 -9.99 16.04
C LYS A 685 -40.71 -9.86 17.13
N LEU A 686 -41.15 -9.55 18.33
CA LEU A 686 -40.32 -9.45 19.53
C LEU A 686 -40.81 -10.51 20.52
N SER A 687 -39.91 -11.39 20.98
CA SER A 687 -40.19 -12.40 22.00
C SER A 687 -40.17 -11.81 23.41
N GLU A 688 -39.33 -10.80 23.62
CA GLU A 688 -39.16 -10.10 24.88
C GLU A 688 -39.07 -8.58 24.68
N LEU A 689 -38.99 -7.85 25.79
CA LEU A 689 -38.82 -6.40 25.77
C LEU A 689 -37.38 -6.05 25.32
N PRO A 690 -37.21 -5.32 24.20
CA PRO A 690 -35.91 -5.19 23.53
C PRO A 690 -34.92 -4.26 24.26
N LEU A 691 -35.40 -3.17 24.86
CA LEU A 691 -34.58 -2.24 25.64
C LEU A 691 -35.06 -2.17 27.09
N LYS A 692 -34.22 -2.63 28.02
CA LYS A 692 -34.54 -2.69 29.46
C LYS A 692 -33.93 -1.53 30.27
N SER A 693 -33.13 -0.67 29.65
CA SER A 693 -32.39 0.41 30.30
C SER A 693 -32.77 1.79 29.75
N PHE A 694 -32.55 2.81 30.58
CA PHE A 694 -32.49 4.21 30.16
C PHE A 694 -31.06 4.55 29.72
N TYR A 695 -30.91 5.37 28.70
CA TYR A 695 -29.61 5.70 28.13
C TYR A 695 -29.45 7.19 27.90
N ARG A 696 -28.25 7.72 28.07
CA ARG A 696 -27.88 9.09 27.67
C ARG A 696 -26.49 9.02 27.05
N PHE A 697 -26.35 9.70 25.92
CA PHE A 697 -25.06 9.84 25.25
C PHE A 697 -24.54 11.25 25.50
N VAL A 698 -23.35 11.36 26.07
CA VAL A 698 -22.73 12.63 26.44
C VAL A 698 -21.85 13.08 25.28
N LEU A 699 -22.43 13.86 24.36
CA LEU A 699 -21.73 14.48 23.24
C LEU A 699 -22.49 15.74 22.83
N GLU A 700 -21.78 16.86 22.79
CA GLU A 700 -22.31 18.17 22.38
C GLU A 700 -21.56 18.67 21.14
N PRO A 701 -22.22 19.46 20.27
CA PRO A 701 -21.61 19.98 19.04
C PRO A 701 -20.57 21.08 19.30
N ASP A 702 -20.77 21.87 20.36
CA ASP A 702 -20.01 23.09 20.66
C ASP A 702 -19.62 23.14 22.15
N VAL A 703 -18.58 23.92 22.45
CA VAL A 703 -18.16 24.19 23.82
C VAL A 703 -19.14 25.14 24.50
N ALA A 704 -19.67 24.73 25.66
CA ALA A 704 -20.59 25.55 26.44
C ALA A 704 -19.86 26.45 27.45
N PHE A 705 -20.31 27.70 27.58
CA PHE A 705 -19.80 28.68 28.54
C PHE A 705 -20.88 29.01 29.57
N LEU A 706 -20.46 29.23 30.80
CA LEU A 706 -21.30 29.73 31.88
C LEU A 706 -21.58 31.23 31.70
N ALA A 707 -22.60 31.75 32.38
CA ALA A 707 -23.01 33.16 32.28
C ALA A 707 -21.94 34.17 32.76
N ASN A 708 -20.88 33.70 33.40
CA ASN A 708 -19.71 34.47 33.84
C ASN A 708 -18.53 34.39 32.83
N ASP A 709 -18.79 33.97 31.58
CA ASP A 709 -17.81 33.75 30.50
C ASP A 709 -16.71 32.71 30.81
N THR A 710 -16.87 31.91 31.87
CA THR A 710 -16.00 30.77 32.13
C THR A 710 -16.47 29.53 31.37
N VAL A 711 -15.53 28.68 30.96
CA VAL A 711 -15.87 27.40 30.31
C VAL A 711 -16.70 26.56 31.30
N SER A 712 -17.81 26.02 30.83
CA SER A 712 -18.62 25.10 31.64
C SER A 712 -17.80 23.85 32.02
N PRO A 713 -18.11 23.18 33.16
CA PRO A 713 -17.44 21.95 33.57
C PRO A 713 -17.62 20.78 32.58
N GLY A 714 -18.34 20.99 31.48
CA GLY A 714 -18.55 20.02 30.42
C GLY A 714 -19.98 19.49 30.37
N PRO A 715 -20.28 18.65 29.37
CA PRO A 715 -21.59 18.04 29.21
C PRO A 715 -21.86 17.01 30.31
N VAL A 716 -23.11 16.95 30.79
CA VAL A 716 -23.54 16.04 31.87
C VAL A 716 -24.67 15.12 31.42
N ALA A 717 -24.62 13.85 31.83
CA ALA A 717 -25.70 12.91 31.59
C ALA A 717 -26.87 13.16 32.57
N ARG A 718 -27.92 13.85 32.12
CA ARG A 718 -29.11 14.10 32.95
C ARG A 718 -30.26 13.16 32.59
N PHE A 719 -30.69 12.38 33.59
CA PHE A 719 -31.88 11.56 33.51
C PHE A 719 -33.04 12.27 34.22
N THR A 720 -34.15 12.46 33.51
CA THR A 720 -35.36 13.10 34.01
C THR A 720 -36.55 12.17 33.81
N GLU A 721 -37.56 12.28 34.68
CA GLU A 721 -38.78 11.45 34.60
C GLU A 721 -38.52 9.93 34.68
N LEU A 722 -37.52 9.53 35.48
CA LEU A 722 -37.28 8.11 35.77
C LEU A 722 -38.40 7.55 36.68
N PRO A 723 -38.80 6.29 36.49
CA PRO A 723 -39.76 5.65 37.38
C PRO A 723 -39.14 5.46 38.77
N GLU A 724 -39.89 5.80 39.82
CA GLU A 724 -39.33 5.79 41.19
C GLU A 724 -39.30 4.40 41.84
N SER A 725 -40.27 3.54 41.49
CA SER A 725 -40.45 2.21 42.10
C SER A 725 -39.41 1.12 41.77
N PRO A 726 -38.84 1.02 40.54
CA PRO A 726 -37.83 0.00 40.26
C PRO A 726 -36.47 0.39 40.85
N LEU A 727 -35.69 -0.62 41.21
CA LEU A 727 -34.27 -0.47 41.52
C LEU A 727 -33.48 -0.31 40.22
N LEU A 728 -32.62 0.71 40.18
CA LEU A 728 -31.82 1.09 39.02
C LEU A 728 -30.33 0.93 39.33
N THR A 729 -29.55 0.55 38.33
CA THR A 729 -28.10 0.49 38.39
C THR A 729 -27.51 1.50 37.40
N LEU A 730 -26.60 2.35 37.86
CA LEU A 730 -25.89 3.28 37.00
C LEU A 730 -24.69 2.57 36.38
N ASN A 731 -24.75 2.32 35.08
CA ASN A 731 -23.64 1.76 34.32
C ASN A 731 -23.01 2.82 33.42
N MET A 732 -21.71 3.04 33.56
CA MET A 732 -20.93 3.96 32.73
C MET A 732 -20.32 3.20 31.55
N ILE A 733 -20.68 3.58 30.33
CA ILE A 733 -20.13 2.98 29.11
C ILE A 733 -19.07 3.93 28.55
N THR A 734 -17.81 3.52 28.62
CA THR A 734 -16.65 4.31 28.18
C THR A 734 -15.95 3.63 27.00
N PRO A 735 -15.12 4.36 26.24
CA PRO A 735 -14.19 3.74 25.30
C PRO A 735 -13.31 2.69 25.99
N GLU A 736 -12.89 1.65 25.27
CA GLU A 736 -12.12 0.54 25.84
C GLU A 736 -10.76 1.00 26.41
N SER A 737 -10.16 2.03 25.83
CA SER A 737 -8.88 2.59 26.28
C SER A 737 -8.97 3.42 27.56
N TRP A 738 -10.17 3.61 28.12
CA TRP A 738 -10.39 4.46 29.29
C TRP A 738 -10.56 3.62 30.56
N MET A 739 -9.82 3.97 31.61
CA MET A 739 -10.02 3.44 32.95
C MET A 739 -10.69 4.50 33.80
N VAL A 740 -11.98 4.32 34.05
CA VAL A 740 -12.82 5.28 34.77
C VAL A 740 -13.23 4.72 36.12
N GLN A 741 -13.15 5.56 37.15
CA GLN A 741 -13.55 5.22 38.51
C GLN A 741 -14.56 6.24 39.04
N ALA A 742 -15.48 5.80 39.90
CA ALA A 742 -16.35 6.70 40.65
C ALA A 742 -15.53 7.40 41.75
N GLU A 743 -15.42 8.72 41.67
CA GLU A 743 -14.67 9.54 42.62
C GLU A 743 -15.57 10.00 43.78
N HIS A 744 -16.75 10.53 43.45
CA HIS A 744 -17.68 11.06 44.44
C HIS A 744 -19.12 10.58 44.18
N SER A 745 -19.69 9.84 45.13
CA SER A 745 -21.13 9.63 45.21
C SER A 745 -21.59 9.44 46.66
N LEU A 746 -22.72 10.05 47.01
CA LEU A 746 -23.36 9.87 48.32
C LEU A 746 -24.24 8.61 48.37
N HIS A 747 -24.46 7.95 47.24
CA HIS A 747 -25.45 6.90 47.09
C HIS A 747 -24.82 5.64 46.48
N ASP A 748 -25.43 4.49 46.74
CA ASP A 748 -25.04 3.23 46.10
C ASP A 748 -25.48 3.25 44.63
N LEU A 749 -24.51 3.28 43.71
CA LEU A 749 -24.74 3.35 42.28
C LEU A 749 -25.24 2.03 41.68
N ASP A 750 -25.04 0.92 42.38
CA ASP A 750 -25.54 -0.39 41.94
C ASP A 750 -27.02 -0.58 42.31
N ASN A 751 -27.48 0.08 43.39
CA ASN A 751 -28.82 -0.10 43.96
C ASN A 751 -29.55 1.23 44.20
N ILE A 752 -29.79 1.98 43.12
CA ILE A 752 -30.50 3.26 43.19
C ILE A 752 -32.01 3.01 43.28
N HIS A 753 -32.59 3.24 44.46
CA HIS A 753 -34.04 3.22 44.68
C HIS A 753 -34.57 4.64 44.91
N LEU A 754 -35.13 5.25 43.85
CA LEU A 754 -35.49 6.67 43.86
C LEU A 754 -36.59 7.04 44.87
N GLN A 755 -37.45 6.10 45.28
CA GLN A 755 -38.45 6.34 46.34
C GLN A 755 -37.82 6.68 47.70
N GLU A 756 -36.59 6.21 47.96
CA GLU A 756 -35.90 6.42 49.24
C GLU A 756 -34.98 7.65 49.20
N VAL A 757 -34.75 8.23 48.02
CA VAL A 757 -33.84 9.36 47.83
C VAL A 757 -34.60 10.68 47.90
N ASN A 758 -34.26 11.52 48.88
CA ASN A 758 -34.77 12.88 48.98
C ASN A 758 -33.95 13.84 48.12
N GLY A 759 -34.20 13.88 46.81
CA GLY A 759 -33.59 14.86 45.89
C GLY A 759 -32.96 14.25 44.65
N VAL A 760 -31.85 14.84 44.20
CA VAL A 760 -31.13 14.43 42.98
C VAL A 760 -30.00 13.48 43.35
N VAL A 761 -29.93 12.34 42.67
CA VAL A 761 -28.77 11.43 42.71
C VAL A 761 -27.66 12.05 41.86
N ALA A 762 -26.54 12.41 42.48
CA ALA A 762 -25.35 12.92 41.80
C ALA A 762 -24.20 11.92 41.95
N ALA A 763 -23.48 11.69 40.86
CA ALA A 763 -22.31 10.83 40.79
C ALA A 763 -21.27 11.48 39.89
N GLU A 764 -20.04 11.59 40.38
CA GLU A 764 -18.90 12.11 39.64
C GLU A 764 -17.91 10.99 39.38
N PHE A 765 -17.48 10.89 38.14
CA PHE A 765 -16.54 9.87 37.66
C PHE A 765 -15.28 10.56 37.15
N GLU A 766 -14.13 9.98 37.46
CA GLU A 766 -12.83 10.46 37.01
C GLU A 766 -12.22 9.47 36.01
N LEU A 767 -11.64 10.00 34.93
CA LEU A 767 -10.77 9.25 34.02
C LEU A 767 -9.37 9.20 34.63
N GLU A 768 -9.09 8.16 35.41
CA GLU A 768 -7.84 8.03 36.17
C GLU A 768 -6.66 7.72 35.24
N HIS A 769 -6.88 6.81 34.28
CA HIS A 769 -5.83 6.34 33.37
C HIS A 769 -6.35 6.06 31.96
N LEU A 770 -5.42 6.16 31.01
CA LEU A 770 -5.55 5.61 29.67
C LEU A 770 -4.77 4.29 29.59
N LEU A 771 -5.32 3.32 28.87
CA LEU A 771 -4.63 2.06 28.64
C LEU A 771 -3.60 2.20 27.51
N LEU A 772 -2.38 1.73 27.79
CA LEU A 772 -1.36 1.45 26.80
C LEU A 772 -1.36 -0.06 26.57
N GLU A 773 -1.82 -0.47 25.39
CA GLU A 773 -1.87 -1.88 25.00
C GLU A 773 -1.00 -2.16 23.78
N GLY A 774 -0.61 -3.43 23.63
CA GLY A 774 0.17 -3.86 22.48
C GLY A 774 0.32 -5.37 22.41
N HIS A 775 0.93 -5.80 21.31
CA HIS A 775 1.25 -7.19 21.03
C HIS A 775 2.77 -7.35 20.93
N CYS A 776 3.30 -8.37 21.57
CA CYS A 776 4.73 -8.67 21.60
C CYS A 776 5.00 -10.05 20.99
N PHE A 777 5.98 -10.12 20.08
CA PHE A 777 6.39 -11.34 19.41
C PHE A 777 7.92 -11.46 19.45
N ASP A 778 8.41 -12.67 19.60
CA ASP A 778 9.82 -13.00 19.46
C ASP A 778 10.16 -13.15 17.98
N LEU A 779 11.15 -12.39 17.49
CA LEU A 779 11.56 -12.44 16.08
C LEU A 779 12.10 -13.81 15.67
N SER A 780 12.81 -14.48 16.58
CA SER A 780 13.46 -15.77 16.31
C SER A 780 12.46 -16.93 16.20
N THR A 781 11.26 -16.79 16.74
CA THR A 781 10.28 -17.89 16.79
C THR A 781 8.91 -17.52 16.23
N GLY A 782 8.65 -16.23 16.01
CA GLY A 782 7.33 -15.67 15.68
C GLY A 782 6.28 -15.85 16.79
N GLN A 783 6.65 -16.46 17.93
CA GLN A 783 5.73 -16.78 19.02
C GLN A 783 5.68 -15.67 20.06
N PRO A 784 4.55 -15.52 20.77
CA PRO A 784 4.46 -14.56 21.87
C PRO A 784 5.30 -15.01 23.07
N PRO A 785 6.21 -14.15 23.59
CA PRO A 785 7.09 -14.49 24.72
C PRO A 785 6.32 -14.46 26.04
N ARG A 786 5.58 -15.54 26.31
CA ARG A 786 4.70 -15.66 27.47
C ARG A 786 5.45 -15.46 28.78
N GLY A 787 4.95 -14.56 29.61
CA GLY A 787 5.50 -14.27 30.93
C GLY A 787 6.69 -13.30 30.91
N LEU A 788 7.04 -12.75 29.74
CA LEU A 788 7.94 -11.61 29.63
C LEU A 788 7.38 -10.44 30.45
N GLN A 789 8.23 -9.79 31.23
CA GLN A 789 7.82 -8.73 32.13
C GLN A 789 8.24 -7.38 31.57
N PHE A 790 7.27 -6.47 31.45
CA PHE A 790 7.50 -5.09 31.08
C PHE A 790 7.39 -4.18 32.30
N THR A 791 8.14 -3.08 32.25
CA THR A 791 8.05 -1.95 33.18
C THR A 791 7.88 -0.67 32.39
N LEU A 792 6.97 0.18 32.84
CA LEU A 792 6.69 1.49 32.28
C LEU A 792 7.00 2.57 33.30
N GLY A 793 7.67 3.63 32.88
CA GLY A 793 7.93 4.78 33.73
C GLY A 793 8.42 5.99 32.94
N MET A 794 8.66 7.08 33.65
CA MET A 794 9.23 8.32 33.11
C MET A 794 10.75 8.36 33.31
N SER A 795 11.42 9.34 32.71
CA SER A 795 12.88 9.51 32.86
C SER A 795 13.31 9.69 34.33
N GLN A 796 12.48 10.35 35.15
CA GLN A 796 12.75 10.56 36.58
C GLN A 796 12.43 9.31 37.43
N GLU A 797 11.36 8.59 37.10
CA GLU A 797 10.91 7.39 37.80
C GLU A 797 10.62 6.27 36.78
N PRO A 798 11.63 5.42 36.48
CA PRO A 798 11.53 4.44 35.40
C PRO A 798 10.68 3.21 35.73
N LEU A 799 10.28 3.03 36.99
CA LEU A 799 9.52 1.88 37.49
C LEU A 799 8.23 2.36 38.17
N MET A 800 7.22 2.71 37.37
CA MET A 800 5.91 3.12 37.88
C MET A 800 4.89 1.99 37.79
N TYR A 801 4.82 1.33 36.64
CA TYR A 801 3.87 0.24 36.38
C TYR A 801 4.60 -0.97 35.83
N ASP A 802 4.09 -2.16 36.13
CA ASP A 802 4.56 -3.42 35.57
C ASP A 802 3.40 -4.25 35.00
N THR A 803 3.72 -5.06 34.01
CA THR A 803 2.77 -6.01 33.42
C THR A 803 3.52 -7.22 32.88
N ILE A 804 2.77 -8.27 32.53
CA ILE A 804 3.32 -9.47 31.90
C ILE A 804 2.67 -9.70 30.54
N VAL A 805 3.46 -10.23 29.60
CA VAL A 805 2.98 -10.63 28.28
C VAL A 805 2.17 -11.91 28.39
N MET A 806 0.94 -11.87 27.88
CA MET A 806 0.03 -13.01 27.85
C MET A 806 0.36 -13.96 26.70
N ALA A 807 -0.07 -15.22 26.82
CA ALA A 807 0.13 -16.22 25.77
C ALA A 807 -0.71 -15.94 24.52
N ASN A 808 -1.89 -15.34 24.70
CA ASN A 808 -2.81 -15.05 23.60
C ASN A 808 -2.31 -13.81 22.85
N LEU A 809 -1.88 -13.99 21.61
CA LEU A 809 -1.41 -12.92 20.71
C LEU A 809 -0.31 -12.03 21.30
N GLY A 810 0.39 -12.48 22.34
CA GLY A 810 1.42 -11.66 23.00
C GLY A 810 0.87 -10.39 23.62
N TYR A 811 -0.41 -10.37 24.00
CA TYR A 811 -1.08 -9.18 24.49
C TYR A 811 -0.49 -8.72 25.83
N PHE A 812 -0.29 -7.42 25.97
CA PHE A 812 0.01 -6.77 27.25
C PHE A 812 -0.75 -5.46 27.36
N GLN A 813 -1.04 -5.06 28.60
CA GLN A 813 -1.69 -3.79 28.91
C GLN A 813 -1.02 -3.14 30.12
N LEU A 814 -0.88 -1.81 30.06
CA LEU A 814 -0.30 -0.95 31.08
C LEU A 814 -1.21 0.26 31.29
N LYS A 815 -1.18 0.83 32.49
CA LYS A 815 -1.85 2.10 32.81
C LYS A 815 -0.89 3.24 32.49
N ALA A 816 -1.38 4.27 31.80
CA ALA A 816 -0.60 5.44 31.45
C ALA A 816 -1.47 6.71 31.45
N ASN A 817 -0.82 7.87 31.49
CA ASN A 817 -1.45 9.19 31.33
C ASN A 817 -0.78 9.93 30.18
N PRO A 818 -1.35 11.01 29.62
CA PRO A 818 -0.70 11.77 28.56
C PRO A 818 0.72 12.21 28.96
N GLY A 819 1.74 11.79 28.21
CA GLY A 819 3.14 12.04 28.54
C GLY A 819 4.11 11.21 27.71
N ALA A 820 5.42 11.45 27.92
CA ALA A 820 6.49 10.66 27.31
C ALA A 820 6.91 9.54 28.26
N TRP A 821 6.64 8.30 27.86
CA TRP A 821 6.90 7.10 28.66
C TRP A 821 8.03 6.28 28.06
N ILE A 822 8.74 5.55 28.93
CA ILE A 822 9.81 4.63 28.55
C ILE A 822 9.37 3.23 28.94
N LEU A 823 9.14 2.39 27.93
CA LEU A 823 8.87 0.97 28.10
C LEU A 823 10.22 0.22 28.15
N ARG A 824 10.42 -0.63 29.16
CA ARG A 824 11.63 -1.45 29.32
C ARG A 824 11.27 -2.86 29.73
N LEU A 825 12.17 -3.80 29.46
CA LEU A 825 12.13 -5.11 30.09
C LEU A 825 12.45 -4.98 31.58
N ARG A 826 11.73 -5.73 32.41
CA ARG A 826 12.01 -5.78 33.83
C ARG A 826 13.38 -6.43 34.06
N LYS A 827 14.19 -5.81 34.92
CA LYS A 827 15.49 -6.36 35.32
C LYS A 827 15.38 -7.78 35.86
N GLY A 828 16.26 -8.66 35.39
CA GLY A 828 16.29 -10.07 35.71
C GLY A 828 16.08 -10.92 34.46
N ARG A 829 15.42 -12.08 34.62
CA ARG A 829 15.32 -13.10 33.56
C ARG A 829 14.78 -12.60 32.22
N SER A 830 13.90 -11.59 32.20
CA SER A 830 13.40 -11.01 30.95
C SER A 830 14.49 -10.25 30.19
N GLU A 831 15.27 -9.42 30.87
CA GLU A 831 16.40 -8.67 30.31
C GLU A 831 17.60 -9.57 29.99
N ASP A 832 17.79 -10.67 30.73
CA ASP A 832 18.87 -11.63 30.50
C ASP A 832 18.68 -12.47 29.21
N ILE A 833 17.42 -12.69 28.80
CA ILE A 833 17.05 -13.56 27.68
C ILE A 833 16.65 -12.77 26.45
N TYR A 834 15.97 -11.63 26.62
CA TYR A 834 15.37 -10.88 25.53
C TYR A 834 15.91 -9.45 25.46
N GLN A 835 15.91 -8.88 24.26
CA GLN A 835 16.19 -7.47 24.00
C GLN A 835 15.08 -6.89 23.10
N ILE A 836 14.67 -5.66 23.35
CA ILE A 836 13.73 -4.93 22.48
C ILE A 836 14.54 -4.35 21.30
N ILE A 837 14.16 -4.73 20.08
CA ILE A 837 14.73 -4.20 18.85
C ILE A 837 13.85 -3.02 18.39
N THR A 838 14.47 -1.87 18.14
CA THR A 838 13.80 -0.62 17.71
C THR A 838 14.25 -0.17 16.34
#